data_AF-A0A9Q9S4I6-F1
#
_entry.id   AF-A0A9Q9S4I6-F1
#
_cell.length_a   1.000
_cell.length_b   1.000
_cell.length_c   1.000
_cell.angle_alpha   90.00
_cell.angle_beta   90.00
_cell.angle_gamma   90.00
#
_symmetry.space_group_name_H-M   'P 1'
#
loop_
_entity.id
_entity.type
_entity.pdbx_description
1 polymer ?
#
loop_
_entity_poly.entity_id
_entity_poly.type
_entity_poly.pdbx_seq_one_letter_code
_entity_poly.pdbx_strand_id
1 'polypeptide(L)'
;MTPKKLPTFDDLPLDKNGPPGNAWGLWGPDDQLGRLNLLTPETVRAAASEIREGIRISLDWPLDKLSHPPFGRQALEHRILNKAPMTMNDDVITLNTQSSTQWDGFRHYGYQRTGQFYMGHKQEEFIPGSQYLGIDAYANNGGIIGRGVLIDWYSWSQRNNISLSPFQTNAVEMSHIRAVIAEENIEICQGDILFIRVGFTAHFNALSPEAQENFPYRQPGGLLGLEATKESLRWLWDSGFSAIASDAAGFERGPATGSYNHPDVSIHQWALAGWGMPIGELFDLEELAEKCRERKRWSFFLTSVPLKFPGHILAFGPNKPELLLPKTDEQGKTRKRKAIHITNQYLKKEKLHAVAYLIHKSIPVADWDVEFHHDVNIGLAATLLPQISDDQTTAIHNVYNQQKNANIPDLLRRGTATGEDFLVGDFNLHHPSWSGDNVTMIEPQAIELANGLHEAGMELLTPRGFRTYARGKHRTGEYSSTIDLAYASPSLIPFVRKWESPDVPGFDSDHRVIMTTLNLEVNRVPSTYYIWRRADPDKFRACVGGSLKPIGFPALTTPAMVDNYARKVVQAFSPAIETLVPLAAPPGSKRPKSRPSLVTQRAQNLLRLSDEKERHAGVYMESQQHYKVKRFAQNVIRKERSASFHRMLSQDIAKRRRLYFWARRGASWNKKALMPIRQLTANNVTHRTPDGMAGCFRQAMWPDGTSDEQQVPPDRPPPDDSDKVPFVVSQDLEKSEVKSLITGAPSGKAAGPDLLAYEALQYLLNNVYYAWTDKIRRLATIMGLDITGAYDRVDRVKLMRILQETGLPEWMLSFIWSFLTDRITDMRLPGFTSSSFWVNMGIPQGSPLSPILFLFFSMPIVASIRILGVEVDNKLNWQAHALGLGAKVNAKMNDIARICNTTAGPDMIALRQLYITTVRPIISHGCGAWFIYGEAKVKYQITKDLGRYLGSIQNQCLRIVTGALARTKGRAVNKEAYVEDILVYLDRVATVQRARALDTPDHERLRRIRRQGRTPAEFDLHPYHALDHAARYLLERANESCRDRSPNNVRKAMVKIAKQDSHEMSCKIWSRHVEERNNELSRFRSAADMDKAGWGPHNLKRYRGLSRAQSTMLIQCRTGYIALNKYLHWINAYESPLCDCGAADETVFHAFIQCEMLATARIELYTALGHQDFYRMLSEKPEIAADWAITHFQIPQFEYAKLDSRFNSVESSASASQPPNVLDELRAWIYGRAT
;
A
#
# COMPACT_ATOMS: atom_id res chain seq x y z
N MET A 1 -35.94 -7.24 -24.98
CA MET A 1 -36.22 -6.68 -26.33
C MET A 1 -35.92 -7.76 -27.35
N THR A 2 -36.62 -7.79 -28.48
CA THR A 2 -36.13 -8.54 -29.67
C THR A 2 -34.77 -7.96 -30.10
N PRO A 3 -33.83 -8.78 -30.59
CA PRO A 3 -32.56 -8.28 -31.09
C PRO A 3 -32.81 -7.33 -32.25
N LYS A 4 -32.23 -6.13 -32.19
CA LYS A 4 -32.35 -5.10 -33.22
C LYS A 4 -31.63 -5.62 -34.47
N LYS A 5 -32.38 -6.12 -35.46
CA LYS A 5 -31.81 -6.71 -36.68
C LYS A 5 -30.87 -5.69 -37.33
N LEU A 6 -29.60 -6.05 -37.47
CA LEU A 6 -28.61 -5.18 -38.11
C LEU A 6 -28.96 -5.00 -39.61
N PRO A 7 -28.73 -3.81 -40.19
CA PRO A 7 -28.84 -3.62 -41.63
C PRO A 7 -27.83 -4.50 -42.36
N THR A 8 -28.20 -4.99 -43.53
CA THR A 8 -27.31 -5.71 -44.45
C THR A 8 -26.45 -4.72 -45.22
N PHE A 9 -25.44 -5.20 -45.95
CA PHE A 9 -24.56 -4.34 -46.75
C PHE A 9 -25.32 -3.51 -47.81
N ASP A 10 -26.44 -4.02 -48.35
CA ASP A 10 -27.27 -3.30 -49.34
C ASP A 10 -28.17 -2.22 -48.73
N ASP A 11 -28.39 -2.22 -47.41
CA ASP A 11 -29.14 -1.15 -46.74
C ASP A 11 -28.29 0.14 -46.57
N LEU A 12 -26.97 0.03 -46.74
CA LEU A 12 -26.00 1.13 -46.60
C LEU A 12 -25.91 1.99 -47.89
N PRO A 13 -25.67 3.32 -47.81
CA PRO A 13 -25.39 4.10 -46.61
C PRO A 13 -26.64 4.37 -45.74
N LEU A 14 -26.48 4.48 -44.43
CA LEU A 14 -27.58 4.86 -43.53
C LEU A 14 -27.85 6.37 -43.57
N ASP A 15 -26.82 7.20 -43.38
CA ASP A 15 -26.94 8.64 -43.69
C ASP A 15 -26.81 8.84 -45.20
N LYS A 16 -27.92 9.23 -45.84
CA LYS A 16 -27.99 9.49 -47.29
C LYS A 16 -27.27 10.77 -47.72
N ASN A 17 -26.84 11.61 -46.77
CA ASN A 17 -25.98 12.78 -47.01
C ASN A 17 -24.48 12.46 -46.86
N GLY A 18 -24.16 11.29 -46.29
CA GLY A 18 -22.79 10.81 -46.10
C GLY A 18 -22.22 10.10 -47.33
N PRO A 19 -20.94 9.68 -47.27
CA PRO A 19 -20.28 8.95 -48.34
C PRO A 19 -20.86 7.54 -48.51
N PRO A 20 -20.68 6.90 -49.69
CA PRO A 20 -21.24 5.58 -49.98
C PRO A 20 -20.86 4.52 -48.94
N GLY A 21 -21.84 3.73 -48.49
CA GLY A 21 -21.58 2.60 -47.59
C GLY A 21 -21.45 2.93 -46.10
N ASN A 22 -21.67 4.18 -45.67
CA ASN A 22 -21.60 4.53 -44.26
C ASN A 22 -22.69 3.84 -43.40
N ALA A 23 -22.36 3.51 -42.14
CA ALA A 23 -23.30 2.99 -41.14
C ALA A 23 -23.64 4.05 -40.07
N TRP A 24 -23.53 5.33 -40.41
CA TRP A 24 -23.61 6.42 -39.44
C TRP A 24 -25.00 6.49 -38.80
N GLY A 25 -25.03 6.71 -37.47
CA GLY A 25 -26.26 6.74 -36.68
C GLY A 25 -26.79 5.37 -36.22
N LEU A 26 -26.22 4.24 -36.65
CA LEU A 26 -26.74 2.89 -36.33
C LEU A 26 -26.86 2.62 -34.82
N TRP A 27 -25.83 3.04 -34.06
CA TRP A 27 -25.76 2.94 -32.60
C TRP A 27 -26.15 4.25 -31.89
N GLY A 28 -26.68 5.23 -32.63
CA GLY A 28 -27.00 6.59 -32.17
C GLY A 28 -26.17 7.66 -32.90
N PRO A 29 -26.59 8.94 -32.87
CA PRO A 29 -25.91 10.05 -33.55
C PRO A 29 -24.57 10.47 -32.92
N ASP A 30 -24.09 9.69 -31.97
CA ASP A 30 -23.15 10.09 -30.89
C ASP A 30 -22.06 9.00 -30.65
N ASP A 31 -22.10 7.93 -31.45
CA ASP A 31 -21.32 6.71 -31.26
C ASP A 31 -19.82 6.87 -31.55
N GLN A 32 -18.98 6.43 -30.61
CA GLN A 32 -17.52 6.45 -30.70
C GLN A 32 -16.89 5.05 -30.89
N LEU A 33 -17.72 4.00 -30.96
CA LEU A 33 -17.29 2.60 -30.86
C LEU A 33 -17.60 1.79 -32.12
N GLY A 34 -18.60 2.20 -32.91
CA GLY A 34 -18.97 1.54 -34.16
C GLY A 34 -19.30 0.06 -33.97
N ARG A 35 -18.65 -0.81 -34.74
CA ARG A 35 -18.83 -2.27 -34.62
C ARG A 35 -18.30 -2.86 -33.31
N LEU A 36 -17.52 -2.13 -32.51
CA LEU A 36 -17.19 -2.57 -31.15
C LEU A 36 -18.43 -2.62 -30.23
N ASN A 37 -19.53 -1.93 -30.57
CA ASN A 37 -20.82 -2.10 -29.88
C ASN A 37 -21.41 -3.53 -30.00
N LEU A 38 -20.85 -4.39 -30.86
CA LEU A 38 -21.20 -5.82 -30.93
C LEU A 38 -20.54 -6.64 -29.81
N LEU A 39 -19.55 -6.09 -29.10
CA LEU A 39 -18.88 -6.67 -27.92
C LEU A 39 -19.71 -6.42 -26.64
N THR A 40 -20.98 -6.78 -26.70
CA THR A 40 -21.93 -6.75 -25.56
C THR A 40 -21.45 -7.61 -24.38
N PRO A 41 -21.90 -7.35 -23.13
CA PRO A 41 -21.60 -8.21 -21.99
C PRO A 41 -21.96 -9.69 -22.23
N GLU A 42 -23.00 -9.95 -23.02
CA GLU A 42 -23.45 -11.28 -23.44
C GLU A 42 -22.43 -11.97 -24.36
N THR A 43 -21.99 -11.30 -25.43
CA THR A 43 -21.02 -11.86 -26.40
C THR A 43 -19.63 -12.00 -25.79
N VAL A 44 -19.19 -11.04 -24.94
CA VAL A 44 -17.93 -11.15 -24.19
C VAL A 44 -17.98 -12.30 -23.16
N ARG A 45 -19.11 -12.49 -22.47
CA ARG A 45 -19.31 -13.64 -21.57
C ARG A 45 -19.33 -14.96 -22.31
N ALA A 46 -19.91 -15.02 -23.51
CA ALA A 46 -19.90 -16.21 -24.36
C ALA A 46 -18.47 -16.55 -24.83
N ALA A 47 -17.71 -15.55 -25.26
CA ALA A 47 -16.32 -15.70 -25.70
C ALA A 47 -15.41 -16.27 -24.61
N ALA A 48 -15.67 -15.99 -23.33
CA ALA A 48 -14.91 -16.57 -22.22
C ALA A 48 -14.98 -18.11 -22.14
N SER A 49 -15.94 -18.76 -22.81
CA SER A 49 -16.03 -20.24 -22.92
C SER A 49 -15.00 -20.87 -23.86
N GLU A 50 -14.25 -20.06 -24.63
CA GLU A 50 -13.06 -20.51 -25.36
C GLU A 50 -11.84 -20.73 -24.42
N ILE A 51 -11.87 -20.21 -23.20
CA ILE A 51 -10.80 -20.35 -22.20
C ILE A 51 -10.86 -21.75 -21.55
N ARG A 52 -10.42 -22.77 -22.28
CA ARG A 52 -10.49 -24.18 -21.85
C ARG A 52 -9.18 -24.74 -21.30
N GLU A 53 -8.04 -24.33 -21.88
CA GLU A 53 -6.72 -24.91 -21.61
C GLU A 53 -5.80 -23.98 -20.79
N GLY A 54 -6.14 -22.70 -20.65
CA GLY A 54 -5.29 -21.70 -19.95
C GLY A 54 -3.98 -21.33 -20.65
N ILE A 55 -3.76 -21.83 -21.88
CA ILE A 55 -2.67 -21.43 -22.77
C ILE A 55 -2.83 -19.93 -23.09
N ARG A 56 -1.72 -19.20 -23.14
CA ARG A 56 -1.67 -17.76 -23.43
C ARG A 56 -0.57 -17.51 -24.44
N ILE A 57 -0.92 -16.86 -25.55
CA ILE A 57 -0.04 -16.57 -26.67
C ILE A 57 0.02 -15.04 -26.79
N SER A 58 1.21 -14.50 -27.08
CA SER A 58 1.37 -13.08 -27.42
C SER A 58 1.11 -12.90 -28.91
N LEU A 59 0.31 -11.92 -29.29
CA LEU A 59 0.12 -11.54 -30.71
C LEU A 59 0.87 -10.24 -31.07
N ASP A 60 1.65 -9.71 -30.11
CA ASP A 60 2.46 -8.50 -30.24
C ASP A 60 3.81 -8.83 -30.89
N TRP A 61 4.05 -8.32 -32.10
CA TRP A 61 5.33 -8.39 -32.81
C TRP A 61 6.30 -7.34 -32.24
N PRO A 62 7.59 -7.68 -31.97
CA PRO A 62 8.50 -6.75 -31.30
C PRO A 62 8.70 -5.44 -32.05
N LEU A 63 8.65 -4.31 -31.31
CA LEU A 63 8.65 -2.95 -31.87
C LEU A 63 9.87 -2.61 -32.75
N ASP A 64 10.98 -3.33 -32.56
CA ASP A 64 12.26 -3.14 -33.23
C ASP A 64 12.42 -3.98 -34.52
N LYS A 65 11.45 -4.86 -34.84
CA LYS A 65 11.49 -5.72 -36.03
C LYS A 65 11.55 -4.94 -37.34
N LEU A 66 10.76 -3.88 -37.45
CA LEU A 66 10.81 -2.95 -38.57
C LEU A 66 11.72 -1.77 -38.19
N SER A 67 13.03 -1.97 -38.34
CA SER A 67 14.06 -0.95 -38.12
C SER A 67 13.74 0.38 -38.79
N HIS A 68 13.14 0.32 -40.00
CA HIS A 68 12.40 1.43 -40.58
C HIS A 68 11.02 0.93 -41.06
N PRO A 69 9.91 1.45 -40.50
CA PRO A 69 8.56 1.06 -40.87
C PRO A 69 8.16 1.60 -42.27
N PRO A 70 7.18 0.96 -42.94
CA PRO A 70 6.79 1.31 -44.30
C PRO A 70 6.17 2.72 -44.42
N PHE A 71 5.93 3.17 -45.66
CA PHE A 71 5.30 4.47 -45.97
C PHE A 71 6.08 5.70 -45.47
N GLY A 72 7.39 5.59 -45.23
CA GLY A 72 8.22 6.68 -44.72
C GLY A 72 7.91 7.07 -43.27
N ARG A 73 7.28 6.17 -42.50
CA ARG A 73 6.99 6.35 -41.07
C ARG A 73 8.32 6.43 -40.29
N GLN A 74 8.32 7.17 -39.17
CA GLN A 74 9.52 7.34 -38.33
C GLN A 74 9.94 5.99 -37.72
N ALA A 75 11.22 5.65 -37.87
CA ALA A 75 11.89 4.52 -37.25
C ALA A 75 11.76 4.51 -35.72
N LEU A 76 11.93 3.34 -35.10
CA LEU A 76 11.96 3.21 -33.65
C LEU A 76 13.25 3.83 -33.07
N GLU A 77 13.14 5.01 -32.47
CA GLU A 77 14.23 5.61 -31.70
C GLU A 77 14.15 5.14 -30.23
N HIS A 78 14.87 4.07 -29.88
CA HIS A 78 15.03 3.66 -28.49
C HIS A 78 16.24 4.33 -27.83
N ARG A 79 16.03 5.46 -27.16
CA ARG A 79 17.10 6.20 -26.46
C ARG A 79 17.10 5.93 -24.97
N ILE A 80 17.98 5.01 -24.56
CA ILE A 80 18.26 4.68 -23.16
C ILE A 80 19.00 5.86 -22.47
N LEU A 81 18.28 6.59 -21.61
CA LEU A 81 18.78 7.74 -20.84
C LEU A 81 19.37 7.29 -19.50
N ASN A 82 20.67 6.97 -19.47
CA ASN A 82 21.39 6.72 -18.23
C ASN A 82 21.45 7.98 -17.33
N LYS A 83 21.09 7.86 -16.05
CA LYS A 83 20.98 8.97 -15.08
C LYS A 83 22.10 8.99 -14.05
N ALA A 84 23.34 8.66 -14.47
CA ALA A 84 24.51 8.72 -13.60
C ALA A 84 24.60 10.07 -12.83
N PRO A 85 24.96 10.06 -11.53
CA PRO A 85 25.49 8.93 -10.75
C PRO A 85 24.44 7.95 -10.21
N MET A 86 23.14 8.15 -10.46
CA MET A 86 22.11 7.15 -10.13
C MET A 86 22.21 5.98 -11.11
N THR A 87 22.19 4.74 -10.62
CA THR A 87 22.21 3.52 -11.46
C THR A 87 20.82 3.23 -12.01
N MET A 88 20.32 4.16 -12.82
CA MET A 88 18.99 4.13 -13.43
C MET A 88 19.14 4.48 -14.91
N ASN A 89 18.43 3.75 -15.75
CA ASN A 89 18.10 4.17 -17.11
C ASN A 89 16.61 4.50 -17.10
N ASP A 90 16.23 5.70 -17.55
CA ASP A 90 14.94 5.82 -18.26
C ASP A 90 15.19 5.36 -19.70
N ASP A 91 14.14 5.12 -20.47
CA ASP A 91 14.20 5.20 -21.92
C ASP A 91 13.18 6.21 -22.46
N VAL A 92 13.55 6.81 -23.59
CA VAL A 92 12.62 7.54 -24.45
C VAL A 92 12.51 6.71 -25.71
N ILE A 93 11.31 6.18 -25.94
CA ILE A 93 10.94 5.57 -27.21
C ILE A 93 10.22 6.64 -28.02
N THR A 94 10.78 7.02 -29.17
CA THR A 94 10.05 7.75 -30.22
C THR A 94 9.66 6.74 -31.30
N LEU A 95 8.39 6.69 -31.67
CA LEU A 95 7.91 5.93 -32.81
C LEU A 95 6.79 6.69 -33.51
N ASN A 96 6.70 6.54 -34.83
CA ASN A 96 5.39 6.64 -35.48
C ASN A 96 4.52 5.51 -34.93
N THR A 97 3.25 5.77 -34.61
CA THR A 97 2.43 4.75 -33.94
C THR A 97 2.12 3.54 -34.83
N GLN A 98 2.06 3.72 -36.16
CA GLN A 98 1.76 2.69 -37.15
C GLN A 98 3.03 1.91 -37.58
N SER A 99 3.82 1.41 -36.63
CA SER A 99 5.19 0.89 -36.90
C SER A 99 5.45 -0.56 -36.47
N SER A 100 4.51 -1.18 -35.77
CA SER A 100 4.50 -2.61 -35.43
C SER A 100 3.03 -3.03 -35.27
N THR A 101 2.73 -4.13 -34.57
CA THR A 101 1.35 -4.55 -34.26
C THR A 101 0.48 -3.39 -33.80
N GLN A 102 -0.67 -3.19 -34.45
CA GLN A 102 -1.39 -1.92 -34.34
C GLN A 102 -2.90 -2.08 -34.46
N TRP A 103 -3.66 -1.14 -33.90
CA TRP A 103 -5.12 -1.01 -34.05
C TRP A 103 -5.50 0.39 -34.55
N ASP A 104 -5.97 0.50 -35.78
CA ASP A 104 -6.36 1.77 -36.38
C ASP A 104 -7.65 2.31 -35.79
N GLY A 105 -7.56 3.52 -35.23
CA GLY A 105 -8.71 4.32 -34.81
C GLY A 105 -9.47 4.91 -35.99
N PHE A 106 -10.74 5.29 -35.80
CA PHE A 106 -11.57 5.88 -36.86
C PHE A 106 -11.08 7.25 -37.38
N ARG A 107 -10.01 7.81 -36.79
CA ARG A 107 -9.23 8.94 -37.29
C ARG A 107 -8.12 8.58 -38.29
N HIS A 108 -7.78 7.30 -38.48
CA HIS A 108 -6.58 6.94 -39.25
C HIS A 108 -6.75 7.20 -40.75
N TYR A 109 -7.90 6.81 -41.30
CA TYR A 109 -8.16 6.90 -42.73
C TYR A 109 -9.60 7.35 -43.00
N GLY A 110 -9.75 8.53 -43.61
CA GLY A 110 -11.03 9.09 -44.02
C GLY A 110 -11.36 8.76 -45.48
N TYR A 111 -12.60 9.02 -45.90
CA TYR A 111 -13.01 8.99 -47.31
C TYR A 111 -12.27 10.08 -48.09
N GLN A 112 -11.35 9.66 -48.96
CA GLN A 112 -10.40 10.55 -49.62
C GLN A 112 -11.07 11.57 -50.57
N ARG A 113 -12.27 11.26 -51.07
CA ARG A 113 -13.05 12.15 -51.95
C ARG A 113 -13.88 13.20 -51.22
N THR A 114 -14.26 12.97 -49.95
CA THR A 114 -15.13 13.90 -49.19
C THR A 114 -14.42 14.56 -48.01
N GLY A 115 -13.24 14.06 -47.61
CA GLY A 115 -12.51 14.54 -46.43
C GLY A 115 -13.15 14.13 -45.10
N GLN A 116 -14.08 13.17 -45.13
CA GLN A 116 -14.87 12.77 -43.96
C GLN A 116 -14.41 11.43 -43.36
N PHE A 117 -14.45 11.39 -42.04
CA PHE A 117 -14.20 10.23 -41.19
C PHE A 117 -15.54 9.72 -40.63
N TYR A 118 -15.49 8.77 -39.69
CA TYR A 118 -16.70 8.20 -39.09
C TYR A 118 -17.63 9.28 -38.51
N MET A 119 -18.95 9.08 -38.63
CA MET A 119 -20.00 10.02 -38.21
C MET A 119 -19.92 11.43 -38.85
N GLY A 120 -19.31 11.56 -40.04
CA GLY A 120 -19.33 12.78 -40.85
C GLY A 120 -18.22 13.79 -40.57
N HIS A 121 -17.40 13.52 -39.56
CA HIS A 121 -16.38 14.41 -39.01
C HIS A 121 -15.23 14.68 -39.99
N LYS A 122 -14.59 15.85 -39.91
CA LYS A 122 -13.60 16.31 -40.88
C LYS A 122 -12.18 16.40 -40.32
N GLN A 123 -11.20 16.44 -41.23
CA GLN A 123 -9.77 16.47 -40.89
C GLN A 123 -9.40 17.67 -39.99
N GLU A 124 -10.05 18.81 -40.17
CA GLU A 124 -9.80 20.05 -39.42
C GLU A 124 -10.27 19.96 -37.95
N GLU A 125 -11.16 19.02 -37.62
CA GLU A 125 -11.71 18.85 -36.28
C GLU A 125 -10.78 18.03 -35.36
N PHE A 126 -9.80 17.33 -35.94
CA PHE A 126 -8.83 16.50 -35.21
C PHE A 126 -7.61 17.28 -34.69
N ILE A 127 -7.84 18.51 -34.22
CA ILE A 127 -6.82 19.30 -33.51
C ILE A 127 -6.35 18.61 -32.21
N PRO A 128 -5.13 18.91 -31.70
CA PRO A 128 -4.68 18.41 -30.41
C PRO A 128 -5.68 18.76 -29.27
N GLY A 129 -6.09 17.74 -28.51
CA GLY A 129 -7.09 17.89 -27.43
C GLY A 129 -8.55 17.68 -27.85
N SER A 130 -8.83 17.43 -29.13
CA SER A 130 -10.15 16.97 -29.60
C SER A 130 -10.50 15.61 -28.98
N GLN A 131 -11.65 15.51 -28.29
CA GLN A 131 -12.05 14.34 -27.47
C GLN A 131 -12.70 13.20 -28.30
N TYR A 132 -12.35 13.14 -29.57
CA TYR A 132 -13.30 13.04 -30.69
C TYR A 132 -12.95 11.84 -31.60
N LEU A 133 -13.58 10.66 -31.49
CA LEU A 133 -13.11 9.42 -32.16
C LEU A 133 -11.66 9.03 -31.79
N GLY A 134 -11.18 9.44 -30.63
CA GLY A 134 -9.86 9.00 -30.15
C GLY A 134 -9.90 7.51 -29.81
N ILE A 135 -8.81 6.77 -30.04
CA ILE A 135 -8.74 5.34 -29.70
C ILE A 135 -8.87 5.06 -28.20
N ASP A 136 -8.71 6.09 -27.36
CA ASP A 136 -9.03 6.05 -25.95
C ASP A 136 -10.52 5.82 -25.67
N ALA A 137 -11.43 6.12 -26.61
CA ALA A 137 -12.84 5.72 -26.51
C ALA A 137 -12.99 4.19 -26.39
N TYR A 138 -12.19 3.41 -27.14
CA TYR A 138 -12.22 1.95 -27.06
C TYR A 138 -11.69 1.50 -25.69
N ALA A 139 -10.56 2.06 -25.24
CA ALA A 139 -9.95 1.73 -23.95
C ALA A 139 -10.85 2.11 -22.75
N ASN A 140 -11.59 3.22 -22.84
CA ASN A 140 -12.55 3.65 -21.82
C ASN A 140 -13.75 2.71 -21.70
N ASN A 141 -14.13 2.04 -22.80
CA ASN A 141 -15.24 1.08 -22.84
C ASN A 141 -14.81 -0.39 -22.68
N GLY A 142 -13.58 -0.63 -22.19
CA GLY A 142 -13.08 -1.96 -21.84
C GLY A 142 -12.05 -2.55 -22.81
N GLY A 143 -11.83 -1.92 -23.96
CA GLY A 143 -10.95 -2.40 -25.02
C GLY A 143 -11.63 -3.36 -26.01
N ILE A 144 -10.83 -3.97 -26.87
CA ILE A 144 -11.26 -4.95 -27.87
C ILE A 144 -11.08 -6.34 -27.24
N ILE A 145 -12.12 -6.76 -26.50
CA ILE A 145 -12.19 -8.04 -25.79
C ILE A 145 -13.38 -8.82 -26.34
N GLY A 146 -13.17 -10.07 -26.77
CA GLY A 146 -14.21 -10.86 -27.44
C GLY A 146 -13.71 -12.21 -27.93
N ARG A 147 -14.46 -12.85 -28.82
CA ARG A 147 -14.03 -14.09 -29.47
C ARG A 147 -13.18 -13.75 -30.70
N GLY A 148 -11.92 -14.18 -30.69
CA GLY A 148 -11.06 -14.14 -31.86
C GLY A 148 -11.29 -15.36 -32.74
N VAL A 149 -11.25 -15.19 -34.07
CA VAL A 149 -11.29 -16.28 -35.05
C VAL A 149 -10.17 -16.09 -36.07
N LEU A 150 -9.33 -17.12 -36.25
CA LEU A 150 -8.19 -17.10 -37.17
C LEU A 150 -8.48 -17.84 -38.48
N ILE A 151 -8.29 -17.16 -39.60
CA ILE A 151 -8.24 -17.73 -40.95
C ILE A 151 -6.77 -17.82 -41.39
N ASP A 152 -6.21 -19.02 -41.34
CA ASP A 152 -4.79 -19.28 -41.67
C ASP A 152 -4.59 -19.51 -43.18
N TRP A 153 -4.79 -18.43 -43.96
CA TRP A 153 -4.62 -18.47 -45.41
C TRP A 153 -3.19 -18.87 -45.81
N TYR A 154 -2.16 -18.41 -45.10
CA TYR A 154 -0.77 -18.70 -45.46
C TYR A 154 -0.44 -20.20 -45.42
N SER A 155 -0.85 -20.94 -44.38
CA SER A 155 -0.65 -22.39 -44.37
C SER A 155 -1.66 -23.18 -45.21
N TRP A 156 -2.67 -22.52 -45.79
CA TRP A 156 -3.52 -23.08 -46.85
C TRP A 156 -2.95 -22.84 -48.25
N SER A 157 -2.42 -21.65 -48.54
CA SER A 157 -1.83 -21.28 -49.84
C SER A 157 -0.57 -22.10 -50.12
N GLN A 158 0.26 -22.35 -49.11
CA GLN A 158 1.39 -23.29 -49.20
C GLN A 158 0.94 -24.72 -49.54
N ARG A 159 -0.16 -25.23 -48.95
CA ARG A 159 -0.72 -26.56 -49.29
C ARG A 159 -1.23 -26.63 -50.73
N ASN A 160 -1.77 -25.53 -51.25
CA ASN A 160 -2.35 -25.42 -52.58
C ASN A 160 -1.35 -24.91 -53.64
N ASN A 161 -0.06 -24.86 -53.33
CA ASN A 161 1.03 -24.40 -54.22
C ASN A 161 0.91 -22.93 -54.68
N ILE A 162 0.16 -22.10 -53.95
CA ILE A 162 0.00 -20.67 -54.23
C ILE A 162 1.15 -19.90 -53.56
N SER A 163 2.21 -19.67 -54.33
CA SER A 163 3.44 -19.00 -53.86
C SER A 163 3.42 -17.49 -54.17
N LEU A 164 2.70 -16.71 -53.35
CA LEU A 164 2.66 -15.24 -53.44
C LEU A 164 3.57 -14.60 -52.39
N SER A 165 4.40 -13.64 -52.81
CA SER A 165 5.23 -12.86 -51.89
C SER A 165 4.40 -11.81 -51.16
N PRO A 166 4.53 -11.66 -49.82
CA PRO A 166 3.82 -10.62 -49.08
C PRO A 166 4.36 -9.20 -49.35
N PHE A 167 5.52 -9.08 -49.99
CA PHE A 167 6.20 -7.83 -50.32
C PHE A 167 5.92 -7.34 -51.77
N GLN A 168 4.79 -7.75 -52.34
CA GLN A 168 4.37 -7.47 -53.72
C GLN A 168 2.86 -7.23 -53.81
N THR A 169 2.41 -6.47 -54.83
CA THR A 169 0.99 -6.18 -55.08
C THR A 169 0.25 -7.44 -55.51
N ASN A 170 -0.28 -8.17 -54.54
CA ASN A 170 -1.08 -9.37 -54.70
C ASN A 170 -2.28 -9.29 -53.74
N ALA A 171 -3.26 -10.19 -53.85
CA ALA A 171 -4.32 -10.30 -52.85
C ALA A 171 -4.61 -11.72 -52.41
N VAL A 172 -5.08 -11.82 -51.18
CA VAL A 172 -5.92 -12.91 -50.72
C VAL A 172 -7.32 -12.67 -51.27
N GLU A 173 -7.71 -13.44 -52.28
CA GLU A 173 -9.05 -13.45 -52.85
C GLU A 173 -10.11 -13.99 -51.88
N MET A 174 -11.35 -13.54 -52.03
CA MET A 174 -12.51 -14.07 -51.32
C MET A 174 -12.80 -15.54 -51.67
N SER A 175 -12.41 -15.99 -52.86
CA SER A 175 -12.39 -17.40 -53.27
C SER A 175 -11.61 -18.27 -52.26
N HIS A 176 -10.39 -17.83 -51.91
CA HIS A 176 -9.52 -18.51 -50.95
C HIS A 176 -10.05 -18.42 -49.52
N ILE A 177 -10.56 -17.25 -49.09
CA ILE A 177 -11.16 -17.09 -47.74
C ILE A 177 -12.32 -18.08 -47.54
N ARG A 178 -13.20 -18.20 -48.54
CA ARG A 178 -14.31 -19.17 -48.51
C ARG A 178 -13.82 -20.62 -48.49
N ALA A 179 -12.76 -20.95 -49.23
CA ALA A 179 -12.15 -22.28 -49.23
C ALA A 179 -11.56 -22.66 -47.86
N VAL A 180 -10.78 -21.75 -47.23
CA VAL A 180 -10.21 -21.99 -45.89
C VAL A 180 -11.32 -22.21 -44.85
N ILE A 181 -12.36 -21.37 -44.84
CA ILE A 181 -13.49 -21.50 -43.91
C ILE A 181 -14.19 -22.86 -44.06
N ALA A 182 -14.34 -23.35 -45.31
CA ALA A 182 -15.00 -24.62 -45.60
C ALA A 182 -14.13 -25.85 -45.28
N GLU A 183 -12.84 -25.85 -45.63
CA GLU A 183 -11.91 -26.95 -45.33
C GLU A 183 -11.66 -27.12 -43.83
N GLU A 184 -11.47 -26.01 -43.13
CA GLU A 184 -11.12 -25.97 -41.71
C GLU A 184 -12.35 -25.92 -40.78
N ASN A 185 -13.56 -25.91 -41.36
CA ASN A 185 -14.85 -25.84 -40.68
C ASN A 185 -14.92 -24.70 -39.63
N ILE A 186 -14.65 -23.48 -40.08
CA ILE A 186 -14.57 -22.29 -39.22
C ILE A 186 -15.97 -21.69 -39.01
N GLU A 187 -16.50 -21.80 -37.80
CA GLU A 187 -17.75 -21.14 -37.39
C GLU A 187 -17.52 -19.65 -37.09
N ILE A 188 -18.25 -18.76 -37.77
CA ILE A 188 -18.22 -17.30 -37.56
C ILE A 188 -19.50 -16.85 -36.86
N CYS A 189 -19.36 -16.01 -35.83
CA CYS A 189 -20.43 -15.49 -34.99
C CYS A 189 -20.45 -13.95 -34.97
N GLN A 190 -21.62 -13.37 -34.72
CA GLN A 190 -21.77 -11.92 -34.59
C GLN A 190 -21.01 -11.40 -33.35
N GLY A 191 -20.14 -10.41 -33.56
CA GLY A 191 -19.23 -9.90 -32.53
C GLY A 191 -17.87 -10.61 -32.46
N ASP A 192 -17.57 -11.50 -33.41
CA ASP A 192 -16.22 -12.05 -33.56
C ASP A 192 -15.21 -10.98 -34.01
N ILE A 193 -13.95 -11.19 -33.64
CA ILE A 193 -12.80 -10.40 -34.04
C ILE A 193 -11.99 -11.25 -35.02
N LEU A 194 -12.02 -10.88 -36.30
CA LEU A 194 -11.40 -11.64 -37.38
C LEU A 194 -9.88 -11.43 -37.39
N PHE A 195 -9.12 -12.51 -37.51
CA PHE A 195 -7.70 -12.50 -37.89
C PHE A 195 -7.49 -13.25 -39.20
N ILE A 196 -6.79 -12.64 -40.16
CA ILE A 196 -6.33 -13.31 -41.38
C ILE A 196 -4.80 -13.39 -41.33
N ARG A 197 -4.23 -14.59 -41.43
CA ARG A 197 -2.77 -14.78 -41.54
C ARG A 197 -2.36 -14.92 -43.00
N VAL A 198 -1.73 -13.87 -43.54
CA VAL A 198 -1.19 -13.82 -44.92
C VAL A 198 0.28 -14.23 -44.99
N GLY A 199 0.99 -14.26 -43.86
CA GLY A 199 2.37 -14.75 -43.74
C GLY A 199 3.45 -13.67 -43.88
N PHE A 200 3.11 -12.39 -43.68
CA PHE A 200 4.05 -11.28 -43.75
C PHE A 200 5.14 -11.38 -42.66
N THR A 201 4.74 -11.59 -41.40
CA THR A 201 5.69 -11.69 -40.27
C THR A 201 6.56 -12.94 -40.40
N ALA A 202 6.00 -14.05 -40.89
CA ALA A 202 6.73 -15.28 -41.21
C ALA A 202 7.83 -15.05 -42.27
N HIS A 203 7.48 -14.46 -43.41
CA HIS A 203 8.46 -14.16 -44.47
C HIS A 203 9.51 -13.15 -44.02
N PHE A 204 9.12 -12.11 -43.27
CA PHE A 204 10.08 -11.11 -42.77
C PHE A 204 11.06 -11.74 -41.78
N ASN A 205 10.57 -12.53 -40.82
CA ASN A 205 11.41 -13.28 -39.87
C ASN A 205 12.37 -14.27 -40.56
N ALA A 206 12.02 -14.77 -41.76
CA ALA A 206 12.84 -15.69 -42.56
C ALA A 206 13.88 -15.01 -43.48
N LEU A 207 13.86 -13.68 -43.62
CA LEU A 207 14.91 -12.94 -44.32
C LEU A 207 16.25 -13.01 -43.55
N SER A 208 17.38 -12.88 -44.27
CA SER A 208 18.68 -12.70 -43.61
C SER A 208 18.72 -11.37 -42.84
N PRO A 209 19.54 -11.21 -41.79
CA PRO A 209 19.64 -9.96 -41.04
C PRO A 209 19.96 -8.75 -41.94
N GLU A 210 20.85 -8.94 -42.91
CA GLU A 210 21.17 -7.93 -43.95
C GLU A 210 19.94 -7.56 -44.80
N ALA A 211 19.08 -8.52 -45.15
CA ALA A 211 17.86 -8.27 -45.92
C ALA A 211 16.71 -7.69 -45.08
N GLN A 212 16.71 -7.90 -43.75
CA GLN A 212 15.84 -7.20 -42.80
C GLN A 212 16.29 -5.74 -42.63
N GLU A 213 17.59 -5.51 -42.42
CA GLU A 213 18.19 -4.17 -42.27
C GLU A 213 18.09 -3.34 -43.56
N ASN A 214 18.21 -3.97 -44.74
CA ASN A 214 18.07 -3.31 -46.05
C ASN A 214 16.66 -3.36 -46.66
N PHE A 215 15.68 -3.90 -45.94
CA PHE A 215 14.25 -3.76 -46.28
C PHE A 215 13.79 -2.30 -46.56
N PRO A 216 14.27 -1.25 -45.87
CA PRO A 216 13.83 0.14 -46.09
C PRO A 216 14.16 0.69 -47.48
N TYR A 217 15.31 0.29 -48.04
CA TYR A 217 15.73 0.72 -49.38
C TYR A 217 14.89 0.06 -50.49
N ARG A 218 14.24 -1.07 -50.16
CA ARG A 218 13.12 -1.62 -50.93
C ARG A 218 11.82 -0.96 -50.45
N GLN A 219 11.60 0.30 -50.83
CA GLN A 219 10.27 0.93 -50.78
C GLN A 219 9.22 -0.08 -51.28
N PRO A 220 8.28 -0.57 -50.44
CA PRO A 220 7.41 -1.67 -50.83
C PRO A 220 6.46 -1.23 -51.95
N GLY A 221 6.80 -1.57 -53.20
CA GLY A 221 6.01 -1.26 -54.41
C GLY A 221 4.70 -2.06 -54.51
N GLY A 222 4.22 -2.57 -53.39
CA GLY A 222 3.10 -3.49 -53.27
C GLY A 222 3.09 -4.23 -51.94
N LEU A 223 1.91 -4.58 -51.45
CA LEU A 223 1.71 -5.41 -50.26
C LEU A 223 0.60 -6.44 -50.50
N LEU A 224 0.77 -7.65 -49.99
CA LEU A 224 -0.29 -8.65 -49.92
C LEU A 224 -1.23 -8.33 -48.76
N GLY A 225 -2.52 -8.29 -49.05
CA GLY A 225 -3.60 -8.19 -48.07
C GLY A 225 -4.90 -8.76 -48.66
N LEU A 226 -6.04 -8.55 -47.98
CA LEU A 226 -7.36 -8.92 -48.53
C LEU A 226 -7.65 -8.13 -49.82
N GLU A 227 -8.35 -8.72 -50.77
CA GLU A 227 -8.76 -7.98 -51.97
C GLU A 227 -9.81 -6.90 -51.68
N ALA A 228 -9.64 -5.71 -52.27
CA ALA A 228 -10.56 -4.59 -52.11
C ALA A 228 -11.71 -4.66 -53.12
N THR A 229 -12.70 -5.52 -52.87
CA THR A 229 -13.91 -5.66 -53.70
C THR A 229 -15.20 -5.40 -52.92
N LYS A 230 -16.30 -5.17 -53.63
CA LYS A 230 -17.64 -5.11 -53.01
C LYS A 230 -18.07 -6.44 -52.39
N GLU A 231 -17.51 -7.58 -52.84
CA GLU A 231 -17.77 -8.87 -52.19
C GLU A 231 -17.06 -8.96 -50.84
N SER A 232 -15.77 -8.57 -50.77
CA SER A 232 -15.03 -8.53 -49.51
C SER A 232 -15.70 -7.61 -48.49
N LEU A 233 -16.10 -6.41 -48.92
CA LEU A 233 -16.82 -5.48 -48.05
C LEU A 233 -18.15 -6.05 -47.56
N ARG A 234 -18.95 -6.63 -48.47
CA ARG A 234 -20.20 -7.31 -48.11
C ARG A 234 -19.95 -8.41 -47.08
N TRP A 235 -18.98 -9.29 -47.31
CA TRP A 235 -18.67 -10.39 -46.41
C TRP A 235 -18.24 -9.90 -45.02
N LEU A 236 -17.34 -8.91 -44.94
CA LEU A 236 -16.89 -8.33 -43.67
C LEU A 236 -18.04 -7.67 -42.89
N TRP A 237 -18.95 -6.99 -43.60
CA TRP A 237 -20.12 -6.40 -42.99
C TRP A 237 -21.15 -7.46 -42.56
N ASP A 238 -21.70 -8.25 -43.49
CA ASP A 238 -22.81 -9.17 -43.25
C ASP A 238 -22.43 -10.32 -42.27
N SER A 239 -21.14 -10.68 -42.14
CA SER A 239 -20.67 -11.66 -41.15
C SER A 239 -20.68 -11.13 -39.70
N GLY A 240 -20.90 -9.82 -39.50
CA GLY A 240 -21.09 -9.25 -38.16
C GLY A 240 -19.82 -9.12 -37.29
N PHE A 241 -18.62 -9.08 -37.89
CA PHE A 241 -17.37 -8.85 -37.15
C PHE A 241 -17.35 -7.49 -36.42
N SER A 242 -16.81 -7.45 -35.20
CA SER A 242 -16.64 -6.21 -34.42
C SER A 242 -15.36 -5.44 -34.78
N ALA A 243 -14.32 -6.16 -35.18
CA ALA A 243 -13.02 -5.64 -35.62
C ALA A 243 -12.33 -6.68 -36.51
N ILE A 244 -11.37 -6.24 -37.33
CA ILE A 244 -10.67 -7.07 -38.32
C ILE A 244 -9.16 -6.88 -38.18
N ALA A 245 -8.35 -7.93 -38.29
CA ALA A 245 -6.91 -7.89 -38.05
C ALA A 245 -6.11 -8.83 -38.96
N SER A 246 -4.82 -8.54 -39.13
CA SER A 246 -3.90 -9.30 -39.98
C SER A 246 -2.45 -9.23 -39.49
N ASP A 247 -1.61 -10.17 -39.90
CA ASP A 247 -0.15 -10.07 -39.78
C ASP A 247 0.48 -9.19 -40.88
N ALA A 248 -0.31 -8.82 -41.90
CA ALA A 248 0.11 -7.93 -42.99
C ALA A 248 0.49 -6.52 -42.52
N ALA A 249 1.37 -5.85 -43.28
CA ALA A 249 1.69 -4.42 -43.13
C ALA A 249 0.66 -3.47 -43.78
N GLY A 250 -0.53 -3.99 -44.08
CA GLY A 250 -1.62 -3.38 -44.81
C GLY A 250 -2.76 -4.40 -44.85
N PHE A 251 -3.89 -4.17 -44.17
CA PHE A 251 -4.96 -5.20 -44.10
C PHE A 251 -5.53 -5.55 -45.49
N GLU A 252 -5.73 -4.54 -46.34
CA GLU A 252 -6.04 -4.70 -47.76
C GLU A 252 -4.79 -4.62 -48.63
N ARG A 253 -4.83 -5.18 -49.85
CA ARG A 253 -3.67 -5.14 -50.75
C ARG A 253 -3.17 -3.71 -51.00
N GLY A 254 -1.86 -3.52 -50.86
CA GLY A 254 -1.18 -2.26 -51.14
C GLY A 254 -0.78 -2.16 -52.62
N PRO A 255 -0.94 -1.00 -53.28
CA PRO A 255 -1.43 0.27 -52.73
C PRO A 255 -2.96 0.30 -52.61
N ALA A 256 -3.47 0.80 -51.48
CA ALA A 256 -4.91 0.86 -51.18
C ALA A 256 -5.72 1.69 -52.21
N THR A 257 -5.08 2.64 -52.89
CA THR A 257 -5.65 3.41 -54.01
C THR A 257 -4.72 3.37 -55.22
N GLY A 258 -5.25 3.11 -56.41
CA GLY A 258 -4.49 3.04 -57.66
C GLY A 258 -5.11 2.06 -58.66
N SER A 259 -4.37 1.70 -59.70
CA SER A 259 -4.84 0.82 -60.79
C SER A 259 -5.20 -0.62 -60.39
N TYR A 260 -4.88 -1.04 -59.16
CA TYR A 260 -5.08 -2.41 -58.67
C TYR A 260 -6.33 -2.58 -57.79
N ASN A 261 -6.97 -1.48 -57.37
CA ASN A 261 -8.23 -1.47 -56.61
C ASN A 261 -9.28 -0.67 -57.39
N HIS A 262 -10.57 -0.97 -57.20
CA HIS A 262 -11.61 -0.13 -57.82
C HIS A 262 -11.52 1.28 -57.21
N PRO A 263 -11.58 2.37 -57.99
CA PRO A 263 -11.33 3.75 -57.50
C PRO A 263 -12.33 4.30 -56.46
N ASP A 264 -13.24 3.46 -55.96
CA ASP A 264 -14.34 3.75 -55.02
C ASP A 264 -14.39 2.73 -53.86
N VAL A 265 -13.49 1.74 -53.86
CA VAL A 265 -13.46 0.61 -52.92
C VAL A 265 -12.10 0.55 -52.25
N SER A 266 -12.09 0.81 -50.94
CA SER A 266 -10.96 0.59 -50.05
C SER A 266 -11.53 0.18 -48.70
N ILE A 267 -11.01 -0.92 -48.15
CA ILE A 267 -11.40 -1.46 -46.85
C ILE A 267 -11.06 -0.46 -45.75
N HIS A 268 -9.95 0.29 -45.83
CA HIS A 268 -9.65 1.37 -44.87
C HIS A 268 -10.76 2.44 -44.83
N GLN A 269 -11.22 2.93 -45.99
CA GLN A 269 -12.28 3.94 -46.05
C GLN A 269 -13.61 3.40 -45.53
N TRP A 270 -14.01 2.21 -45.95
CA TRP A 270 -15.31 1.64 -45.59
C TRP A 270 -15.36 1.11 -44.15
N ALA A 271 -14.32 0.41 -43.67
CA ALA A 271 -14.27 -0.08 -42.29
C ALA A 271 -14.11 1.05 -41.28
N LEU A 272 -13.07 1.89 -41.40
CA LEU A 272 -12.77 2.91 -40.39
C LEU A 272 -13.75 4.08 -40.46
N ALA A 273 -13.87 4.73 -41.62
CA ALA A 273 -14.72 5.91 -41.78
C ALA A 273 -16.18 5.57 -42.12
N GLY A 274 -16.46 4.47 -42.82
CA GLY A 274 -17.84 4.05 -43.11
C GLY A 274 -18.54 3.44 -41.90
N TRP A 275 -17.95 2.42 -41.29
CA TRP A 275 -18.63 1.51 -40.36
C TRP A 275 -18.25 1.66 -38.89
N GLY A 276 -17.13 2.33 -38.59
CA GLY A 276 -16.55 2.29 -37.26
C GLY A 276 -16.09 0.87 -36.90
N MET A 277 -15.39 0.19 -37.80
CA MET A 277 -14.81 -1.14 -37.57
C MET A 277 -13.28 -1.03 -37.53
N PRO A 278 -12.62 -1.25 -36.37
CA PRO A 278 -11.17 -1.12 -36.27
C PRO A 278 -10.42 -2.12 -37.16
N ILE A 279 -9.29 -1.66 -37.71
CA ILE A 279 -8.36 -2.46 -38.51
C ILE A 279 -7.12 -2.77 -37.66
N GLY A 280 -6.68 -4.02 -37.69
CA GLY A 280 -5.48 -4.51 -37.04
C GLY A 280 -4.42 -4.93 -38.06
N GLU A 281 -3.18 -4.49 -37.86
CA GLU A 281 -2.07 -4.78 -38.76
C GLU A 281 -0.85 -5.30 -37.98
N LEU A 282 0.08 -5.98 -38.66
CA LEU A 282 1.37 -6.45 -38.13
C LEU A 282 1.29 -7.32 -36.85
N PHE A 283 0.21 -8.08 -36.65
CA PHE A 283 0.11 -9.05 -35.54
C PHE A 283 1.06 -10.24 -35.75
N ASP A 284 1.71 -10.72 -34.68
CA ASP A 284 2.43 -12.00 -34.72
C ASP A 284 1.43 -13.15 -34.52
N LEU A 285 1.16 -13.89 -35.60
CA LEU A 285 0.16 -14.96 -35.62
C LEU A 285 0.81 -16.36 -35.69
N GLU A 286 2.13 -16.48 -35.56
CA GLU A 286 2.84 -17.74 -35.82
C GLU A 286 2.54 -18.82 -34.77
N GLU A 287 2.73 -18.53 -33.48
CA GLU A 287 2.41 -19.48 -32.40
C GLU A 287 0.89 -19.76 -32.33
N LEU A 288 0.06 -18.73 -32.57
CA LEU A 288 -1.39 -18.88 -32.60
C LEU A 288 -1.83 -19.87 -33.68
N ALA A 289 -1.33 -19.69 -34.91
CA ALA A 289 -1.65 -20.57 -36.02
C ALA A 289 -1.14 -22.00 -35.78
N GLU A 290 0.03 -22.18 -35.15
CA GLU A 290 0.50 -23.50 -34.73
C GLU A 290 -0.48 -24.16 -33.75
N LYS A 291 -0.91 -23.47 -32.68
CA LYS A 291 -1.79 -24.07 -31.68
C LYS A 291 -3.22 -24.27 -32.19
N CYS A 292 -3.70 -23.43 -33.11
CA CYS A 292 -4.97 -23.67 -33.81
C CYS A 292 -4.92 -24.95 -34.66
N ARG A 293 -3.84 -25.15 -35.44
CA ARG A 293 -3.63 -26.39 -36.21
C ARG A 293 -3.47 -27.63 -35.33
N GLU A 294 -2.69 -27.56 -34.25
CA GLU A 294 -2.53 -28.66 -33.28
C GLU A 294 -3.87 -29.11 -32.67
N ARG A 295 -4.80 -28.18 -32.43
CA ARG A 295 -6.07 -28.43 -31.75
C ARG A 295 -7.27 -28.61 -32.69
N LYS A 296 -7.10 -28.31 -33.98
CA LYS A 296 -8.21 -28.11 -34.94
C LYS A 296 -9.29 -27.18 -34.38
N ARG A 297 -8.86 -26.09 -33.73
CA ARG A 297 -9.74 -25.06 -33.16
C ARG A 297 -9.24 -23.68 -33.57
N TRP A 298 -10.04 -23.02 -34.38
CA TRP A 298 -9.72 -21.71 -34.96
C TRP A 298 -10.33 -20.53 -34.17
N SER A 299 -11.14 -20.82 -33.15
CA SER A 299 -11.69 -19.87 -32.18
C SER A 299 -10.86 -19.77 -30.88
N PHE A 300 -10.80 -18.58 -30.30
CA PHE A 300 -10.10 -18.28 -29.05
C PHE A 300 -10.68 -17.04 -28.36
N PHE A 301 -10.28 -16.77 -27.11
CA PHE A 301 -10.62 -15.54 -26.40
C PHE A 301 -9.52 -14.49 -26.61
N LEU A 302 -9.86 -13.33 -27.17
CA LEU A 302 -8.93 -12.21 -27.34
C LEU A 302 -9.09 -11.20 -26.19
N THR A 303 -7.97 -10.71 -25.66
CA THR A 303 -7.91 -9.49 -24.87
C THR A 303 -6.91 -8.50 -25.47
N SER A 304 -7.38 -7.44 -26.11
CA SER A 304 -6.54 -6.34 -26.58
C SER A 304 -7.05 -5.00 -26.05
N VAL A 305 -6.21 -4.23 -25.37
CA VAL A 305 -6.60 -2.93 -24.80
C VAL A 305 -5.66 -1.85 -25.35
N PRO A 306 -6.16 -0.93 -26.20
CA PRO A 306 -5.32 0.11 -26.77
C PRO A 306 -4.83 1.13 -25.72
N LEU A 307 -3.79 1.89 -26.05
CA LEU A 307 -3.40 3.09 -25.30
C LEU A 307 -4.60 3.99 -25.10
N LYS A 308 -4.81 4.30 -23.84
CA LYS A 308 -5.69 5.37 -23.39
C LYS A 308 -4.97 6.72 -23.47
N PHE A 309 -4.66 7.16 -24.70
CA PHE A 309 -4.13 8.49 -24.98
C PHE A 309 -5.22 9.33 -25.67
N PRO A 310 -5.81 10.32 -24.98
CA PRO A 310 -6.90 11.15 -25.50
C PRO A 310 -6.69 11.70 -26.91
N GLY A 311 -7.61 11.37 -27.81
CA GLY A 311 -7.67 11.93 -29.16
C GLY A 311 -6.60 11.40 -30.12
N HIS A 312 -6.00 10.24 -29.87
CA HIS A 312 -5.02 9.66 -30.79
C HIS A 312 -5.59 8.64 -31.77
N ILE A 313 -4.83 8.49 -32.86
CA ILE A 313 -5.14 7.66 -34.02
C ILE A 313 -4.88 6.17 -33.75
N LEU A 314 -3.95 5.85 -32.83
CA LEU A 314 -3.49 4.48 -32.60
C LEU A 314 -2.81 4.27 -31.22
N ALA A 315 -2.47 3.02 -30.93
CA ALA A 315 -2.09 2.49 -29.63
C ALA A 315 -0.98 1.42 -29.66
N PHE A 316 0.09 1.61 -28.88
CA PHE A 316 0.95 0.53 -28.37
C PHE A 316 1.72 0.98 -27.10
N GLY A 317 2.56 0.12 -26.48
CA GLY A 317 3.22 0.38 -25.18
C GLY A 317 3.91 1.76 -25.02
N PRO A 318 4.03 2.29 -23.78
CA PRO A 318 3.97 3.73 -23.55
C PRO A 318 5.26 4.52 -23.82
N ASN A 319 5.19 5.52 -24.72
CA ASN A 319 5.65 6.89 -24.46
C ASN A 319 5.20 7.89 -25.56
N LYS A 320 5.11 9.19 -25.20
CA LYS A 320 4.89 10.35 -26.11
C LYS A 320 5.03 11.66 -25.31
N PRO A 321 5.23 12.84 -25.96
CA PRO A 321 5.59 13.08 -27.36
C PRO A 321 6.96 13.81 -27.49
N GLU A 322 7.31 14.20 -28.72
CA GLU A 322 8.53 14.93 -29.06
C GLU A 322 8.63 16.31 -28.41
N LEU A 323 9.86 16.80 -28.26
CA LEU A 323 10.17 18.17 -27.81
C LEU A 323 10.72 18.95 -29.01
N LEU A 324 9.91 19.89 -29.52
CA LEU A 324 10.20 20.66 -30.74
C LEU A 324 11.59 21.33 -30.72
N LEU A 325 12.32 21.17 -31.83
CA LEU A 325 13.68 21.67 -31.99
C LEU A 325 13.76 23.21 -31.95
N PRO A 326 14.81 23.80 -31.35
CA PRO A 326 15.08 25.23 -31.47
C PRO A 326 15.58 25.56 -32.88
N LYS A 327 14.90 26.48 -33.59
CA LYS A 327 15.47 27.07 -34.81
C LYS A 327 16.63 28.00 -34.46
N THR A 328 17.81 27.70 -34.98
CA THR A 328 18.88 28.67 -35.22
C THR A 328 18.48 29.66 -36.31
N ASP A 329 19.02 30.87 -36.23
CA ASP A 329 19.13 31.78 -37.37
C ASP A 329 20.45 31.55 -38.12
N GLU A 330 20.58 32.10 -39.32
CA GLU A 330 21.75 31.93 -40.21
C GLU A 330 23.05 32.57 -39.66
N GLN A 331 22.99 33.22 -38.49
CA GLN A 331 24.16 33.73 -37.76
C GLN A 331 24.38 33.04 -36.40
N GLY A 332 23.68 31.94 -36.12
CA GLY A 332 24.03 30.98 -35.07
C GLY A 332 23.86 31.46 -33.62
N LYS A 333 22.93 32.39 -33.32
CA LYS A 333 22.74 32.90 -31.95
C LYS A 333 21.41 32.48 -31.33
N THR A 334 21.45 31.55 -30.37
CA THR A 334 20.29 31.11 -29.57
C THR A 334 19.68 32.24 -28.72
N ARG A 335 18.71 32.98 -29.28
CA ARG A 335 17.85 33.90 -28.54
C ARG A 335 16.81 33.14 -27.72
N LYS A 336 16.83 33.30 -26.39
CA LYS A 336 15.68 32.97 -25.53
C LYS A 336 14.49 33.84 -25.94
N ARG A 337 13.45 33.27 -26.57
CA ARG A 337 12.17 33.97 -26.74
C ARG A 337 11.53 34.18 -25.35
N LYS A 338 11.06 35.39 -25.07
CA LYS A 338 10.23 35.69 -23.90
C LYS A 338 8.96 34.85 -23.96
N ALA A 339 8.47 34.39 -22.81
CA ALA A 339 7.16 33.74 -22.72
C ALA A 339 6.06 34.76 -23.10
N ILE A 340 5.31 34.47 -24.15
CA ILE A 340 4.11 35.25 -24.50
C ILE A 340 3.01 34.82 -23.52
N HIS A 341 2.54 35.74 -22.68
CA HIS A 341 1.32 35.52 -21.91
C HIS A 341 0.13 35.57 -22.87
N ILE A 342 -0.38 34.41 -23.27
CA ILE A 342 -1.71 34.28 -23.85
C ILE A 342 -2.67 34.10 -22.67
N THR A 343 -3.35 35.18 -22.30
CA THR A 343 -4.27 35.21 -21.16
C THR A 343 -5.53 34.42 -21.50
N ASN A 344 -5.56 33.12 -21.16
CA ASN A 344 -6.69 32.25 -21.50
C ASN A 344 -7.92 32.61 -20.64
N GLN A 345 -8.95 33.19 -21.29
CA GLN A 345 -10.00 33.95 -20.60
C GLN A 345 -11.17 33.09 -20.09
N TYR A 346 -11.15 31.77 -20.30
CA TYR A 346 -12.25 30.85 -19.99
C TYR A 346 -11.92 29.78 -18.93
N LEU A 347 -11.55 30.25 -17.72
CA LEU A 347 -11.75 29.50 -16.48
C LEU A 347 -12.17 30.46 -15.35
N LYS A 348 -13.46 30.82 -15.27
CA LYS A 348 -14.03 31.40 -14.04
C LYS A 348 -14.24 30.30 -12.99
N LYS A 349 -13.14 29.85 -12.41
CA LYS A 349 -13.15 29.34 -11.03
C LYS A 349 -13.22 30.54 -10.09
N GLU A 350 -13.83 30.38 -8.93
CA GLU A 350 -13.67 31.35 -7.84
C GLU A 350 -12.19 31.41 -7.44
N LYS A 351 -11.70 32.61 -7.11
CA LYS A 351 -10.29 32.83 -6.81
C LYS A 351 -9.95 32.18 -5.46
N LEU A 352 -8.98 31.28 -5.44
CA LEU A 352 -8.23 31.03 -4.21
C LEU A 352 -7.49 32.32 -3.85
N HIS A 353 -7.87 32.94 -2.72
CA HIS A 353 -7.18 34.09 -2.16
C HIS A 353 -5.78 33.63 -1.69
N ALA A 354 -4.75 34.45 -1.91
CA ALA A 354 -3.38 34.08 -1.53
C ALA A 354 -3.11 34.19 -0.02
N VAL A 355 -4.08 34.71 0.72
CA VAL A 355 -4.08 34.95 2.17
C VAL A 355 -5.13 34.06 2.83
N ALA A 356 -4.79 33.45 3.96
CA ALA A 356 -5.69 32.62 4.76
C ALA A 356 -5.38 32.71 6.27
N TYR A 357 -6.38 32.44 7.11
CA TYR A 357 -6.26 32.38 8.57
C TYR A 357 -6.56 30.96 9.08
N LEU A 358 -5.81 30.50 10.08
CA LEU A 358 -5.99 29.20 10.71
C LEU A 358 -6.50 29.35 12.14
N ILE A 359 -7.82 29.42 12.28
CA ILE A 359 -8.50 29.70 13.55
C ILE A 359 -8.80 28.39 14.28
N HIS A 360 -8.39 28.30 15.56
CA HIS A 360 -8.57 27.07 16.32
C HIS A 360 -10.02 26.92 16.78
N LYS A 361 -10.67 25.83 16.33
CA LYS A 361 -12.09 25.41 16.55
C LYS A 361 -12.66 25.40 17.99
N SER A 362 -11.89 25.84 18.98
CA SER A 362 -12.43 26.17 20.30
C SER A 362 -13.09 27.55 20.31
N ILE A 363 -12.59 28.49 19.51
CA ILE A 363 -13.22 29.80 19.32
C ILE A 363 -14.53 29.55 18.53
N PRO A 364 -15.69 30.06 18.96
CA PRO A 364 -16.94 29.88 18.21
C PRO A 364 -16.85 30.55 16.83
N VAL A 365 -17.70 30.13 15.88
CA VAL A 365 -17.74 30.69 14.51
C VAL A 365 -18.54 32.00 14.44
N ALA A 366 -19.26 32.36 15.52
CA ALA A 366 -19.88 33.68 15.65
C ALA A 366 -18.87 34.77 16.08
N ASP A 367 -17.81 34.38 16.79
CA ASP A 367 -16.87 35.28 17.46
C ASP A 367 -15.73 35.77 16.51
N TRP A 368 -15.87 35.59 15.20
CA TRP A 368 -14.95 36.12 14.18
C TRP A 368 -15.57 36.09 12.78
N ASP A 369 -15.15 37.03 11.93
CA ASP A 369 -15.38 36.98 10.47
C ASP A 369 -14.08 37.28 9.69
N VAL A 370 -14.04 36.95 8.40
CA VAL A 370 -12.91 37.22 7.50
C VAL A 370 -13.37 38.04 6.30
N GLU A 371 -13.23 39.35 6.39
CA GLU A 371 -13.38 40.27 5.27
C GLU A 371 -12.17 40.16 4.32
N PHE A 372 -12.33 39.37 3.26
CA PHE A 372 -11.44 39.48 2.10
C PHE A 372 -11.54 40.89 1.49
N HIS A 373 -10.45 41.43 0.96
CA HIS A 373 -10.55 42.67 0.20
C HIS A 373 -11.19 42.33 -1.15
N HIS A 374 -12.32 42.97 -1.48
CA HIS A 374 -13.10 42.66 -2.69
C HIS A 374 -12.78 43.60 -3.87
N ASP A 375 -12.11 44.72 -3.60
CA ASP A 375 -11.85 45.80 -4.56
C ASP A 375 -10.44 45.69 -5.19
N VAL A 376 -9.65 46.77 -5.16
CA VAL A 376 -8.36 46.91 -5.84
C VAL A 376 -7.33 45.85 -5.41
N ASN A 377 -7.38 45.42 -4.15
CA ASN A 377 -6.48 44.44 -3.54
C ASN A 377 -7.00 42.98 -3.58
N ILE A 378 -7.96 42.66 -4.45
CA ILE A 378 -8.67 41.36 -4.45
C ILE A 378 -7.77 40.12 -4.60
N GLY A 379 -7.69 39.36 -3.52
CA GLY A 379 -6.89 38.13 -3.40
C GLY A 379 -5.46 38.35 -2.90
N LEU A 380 -5.02 39.61 -2.77
CA LEU A 380 -3.70 40.01 -2.22
C LEU A 380 -3.77 40.34 -0.72
N ALA A 381 -4.94 40.74 -0.21
CA ALA A 381 -5.15 41.04 1.20
C ALA A 381 -6.49 40.50 1.71
N ALA A 382 -6.52 40.20 3.00
CA ALA A 382 -7.73 39.88 3.76
C ALA A 382 -7.62 40.45 5.17
N THR A 383 -8.74 40.53 5.88
CA THR A 383 -8.84 41.04 7.25
C THR A 383 -9.61 40.04 8.09
N LEU A 384 -9.01 39.60 9.20
CA LEU A 384 -9.70 38.82 10.23
C LEU A 384 -10.20 39.79 11.30
N LEU A 385 -11.51 39.76 11.57
CA LEU A 385 -12.20 40.57 12.57
C LEU A 385 -12.66 39.67 13.72
N PRO A 386 -11.80 39.38 14.73
CA PRO A 386 -12.23 38.68 15.93
C PRO A 386 -13.13 39.57 16.79
N GLN A 387 -14.28 39.05 17.23
CA GLN A 387 -15.11 39.69 18.24
C GLN A 387 -14.55 39.33 19.63
N ILE A 388 -13.84 40.28 20.23
CA ILE A 388 -13.11 40.10 21.51
C ILE A 388 -13.91 40.67 22.68
N SER A 389 -14.71 41.71 22.43
CA SER A 389 -15.74 42.26 23.32
C SER A 389 -16.87 42.87 22.48
N ASP A 390 -18.02 43.16 23.10
CA ASP A 390 -19.22 43.62 22.38
C ASP A 390 -19.07 45.01 21.71
N ASP A 391 -18.09 45.82 22.15
CA ASP A 391 -17.89 47.22 21.72
C ASP A 391 -16.58 47.49 20.94
N GLN A 392 -15.70 46.50 20.72
CA GLN A 392 -14.42 46.71 20.00
C GLN A 392 -14.14 45.63 18.95
N THR A 393 -13.88 46.08 17.71
CA THR A 393 -13.51 45.22 16.57
C THR A 393 -12.05 45.43 16.20
N THR A 394 -11.14 44.83 16.98
CA THR A 394 -9.72 44.70 16.60
C THR A 394 -9.62 44.05 15.21
N ALA A 395 -8.80 44.58 14.31
CA ALA A 395 -8.63 44.07 12.95
C ALA A 395 -7.23 43.48 12.72
N ILE A 396 -7.14 42.31 12.08
CA ILE A 396 -5.86 41.67 11.72
C ILE A 396 -5.80 41.48 10.22
N HIS A 397 -5.15 42.42 9.52
CA HIS A 397 -4.95 42.40 8.07
C HIS A 397 -3.71 41.58 7.71
N ASN A 398 -3.87 40.61 6.82
CA ASN A 398 -2.78 39.77 6.32
C ASN A 398 -2.62 39.99 4.81
N VAL A 399 -1.37 40.14 4.35
CA VAL A 399 -1.01 40.67 3.03
C VAL A 399 -0.04 39.73 2.30
N TYR A 400 -0.24 39.57 1.00
CA TYR A 400 0.63 38.80 0.12
C TYR A 400 0.88 39.54 -1.21
N ASN A 401 1.86 40.45 -1.20
CA ASN A 401 2.19 41.34 -2.32
C ASN A 401 3.34 40.79 -3.19
N GLN A 402 3.37 39.48 -3.44
CA GLN A 402 4.45 38.81 -4.17
C GLN A 402 4.77 39.46 -5.53
N GLN A 403 3.77 40.00 -6.22
CA GLN A 403 3.91 40.62 -7.55
C GLN A 403 4.13 42.14 -7.53
N LYS A 404 4.29 42.78 -6.36
CA LYS A 404 4.48 44.25 -6.20
C LYS A 404 3.36 45.06 -6.89
N ASN A 405 2.11 44.60 -6.73
CA ASN A 405 0.93 45.13 -7.39
C ASN A 405 -0.24 45.44 -6.44
N ALA A 406 -0.05 45.32 -5.13
CA ALA A 406 -1.00 45.83 -4.13
C ALA A 406 -1.14 47.36 -4.26
N ASN A 407 -2.37 47.86 -4.18
CA ASN A 407 -2.64 49.28 -4.11
C ASN A 407 -2.39 49.76 -2.67
N ILE A 408 -1.25 50.41 -2.46
CA ILE A 408 -0.79 50.86 -1.15
C ILE A 408 -1.74 51.88 -0.50
N PRO A 409 -2.29 52.91 -1.19
CA PRO A 409 -3.28 53.81 -0.59
C PRO A 409 -4.56 53.11 -0.09
N ASP A 410 -5.08 52.11 -0.81
CA ASP A 410 -6.23 51.32 -0.37
C ASP A 410 -5.89 50.37 0.79
N LEU A 411 -4.69 49.80 0.77
CA LEU A 411 -4.17 48.95 1.84
C LEU A 411 -3.97 49.75 3.14
N LEU A 412 -3.43 50.96 3.06
CA LEU A 412 -3.31 51.91 4.17
C LEU A 412 -4.70 52.28 4.71
N ARG A 413 -5.59 52.78 3.84
CA ARG A 413 -6.95 53.24 4.23
C ARG A 413 -7.78 52.14 4.90
N ARG A 414 -7.53 50.86 4.59
CA ARG A 414 -8.17 49.70 5.23
C ARG A 414 -7.39 49.15 6.42
N GLY A 415 -6.06 49.24 6.40
CA GLY A 415 -5.14 48.66 7.38
C GLY A 415 -4.73 49.58 8.54
N THR A 416 -5.28 50.79 8.58
CA THR A 416 -5.19 51.75 9.69
C THR A 416 -6.56 52.37 9.97
N ALA A 417 -7.63 51.60 9.72
CA ALA A 417 -9.01 52.10 9.65
C ALA A 417 -9.72 52.12 11.00
N THR A 418 -9.43 51.14 11.86
CA THR A 418 -10.11 50.98 13.16
C THR A 418 -9.37 51.70 14.29
N GLY A 419 -8.08 51.96 14.12
CA GLY A 419 -7.19 52.36 15.21
C GLY A 419 -6.79 51.18 16.11
N GLU A 420 -7.32 49.99 15.86
CA GLU A 420 -6.96 48.70 16.48
C GLU A 420 -6.57 47.70 15.38
N ASP A 421 -5.64 48.13 14.53
CA ASP A 421 -5.23 47.40 13.34
C ASP A 421 -3.86 46.70 13.55
N PHE A 422 -3.78 45.41 13.23
CA PHE A 422 -2.54 44.66 13.00
C PHE A 422 -2.35 44.46 11.50
N LEU A 423 -1.23 44.90 10.94
CA LEU A 423 -0.93 44.75 9.52
C LEU A 423 0.31 43.85 9.33
N VAL A 424 0.09 42.63 8.82
CA VAL A 424 1.11 41.57 8.74
C VAL A 424 1.19 40.93 7.35
N GLY A 425 2.28 40.23 7.05
CA GLY A 425 2.39 39.37 5.85
C GLY A 425 3.65 39.59 5.03
N ASP A 426 3.69 39.02 3.82
CA ASP A 426 4.79 39.21 2.85
C ASP A 426 4.47 40.38 1.93
N PHE A 427 5.19 41.49 2.12
CA PHE A 427 5.04 42.69 1.33
C PHE A 427 5.92 42.67 0.07
N ASN A 428 6.93 41.80 0.02
CA ASN A 428 8.02 41.75 -0.98
C ASN A 428 8.77 43.10 -1.22
N LEU A 429 8.47 44.17 -0.47
CA LEU A 429 8.98 45.54 -0.70
C LEU A 429 10.23 45.83 0.11
N HIS A 430 11.16 46.61 -0.46
CA HIS A 430 12.46 46.90 0.14
C HIS A 430 12.59 48.39 0.50
N HIS A 431 12.60 48.72 1.80
CA HIS A 431 12.80 50.08 2.30
C HIS A 431 13.80 50.13 3.47
N PRO A 432 14.63 51.18 3.61
CA PRO A 432 15.65 51.24 4.67
C PRO A 432 15.10 51.25 6.10
N SER A 433 13.83 51.63 6.32
CA SER A 433 13.23 51.62 7.67
C SER A 433 13.07 50.21 8.24
N TRP A 434 12.74 49.20 7.42
CA TRP A 434 12.61 47.80 7.84
C TRP A 434 13.73 46.87 7.34
N SER A 435 14.28 47.08 6.13
CA SER A 435 15.37 46.24 5.60
C SER A 435 16.78 46.69 6.02
N GLY A 436 16.93 47.84 6.68
CA GLY A 436 18.23 48.37 7.13
C GLY A 436 18.99 49.14 6.04
N ASP A 437 20.19 49.61 6.37
CA ASP A 437 20.94 50.59 5.56
C ASP A 437 21.57 50.03 4.28
N ASN A 438 21.63 48.70 4.13
CA ASN A 438 22.27 48.02 2.99
C ASN A 438 21.34 47.82 1.77
N VAL A 439 20.26 48.60 1.66
CA VAL A 439 19.27 48.50 0.58
C VAL A 439 19.72 49.32 -0.62
N THR A 440 20.06 48.67 -1.73
CA THR A 440 20.57 49.31 -2.95
C THR A 440 19.50 49.67 -3.99
N MET A 441 18.27 49.17 -3.84
CA MET A 441 17.11 49.56 -4.62
C MET A 441 15.90 49.70 -3.69
N ILE A 442 15.17 50.80 -3.81
CA ILE A 442 13.99 51.13 -3.01
C ILE A 442 12.83 51.34 -3.98
N GLU A 443 11.72 50.62 -3.80
CA GLU A 443 10.54 50.82 -4.64
C GLU A 443 9.72 52.06 -4.20
N PRO A 444 9.11 52.82 -5.12
CA PRO A 444 8.19 53.92 -4.76
C PRO A 444 7.05 53.49 -3.84
N GLN A 445 6.44 52.32 -4.09
CA GLN A 445 5.44 51.70 -3.20
C GLN A 445 5.96 51.44 -1.78
N ALA A 446 7.26 51.20 -1.62
CA ALA A 446 7.86 50.95 -0.31
C ALA A 446 8.01 52.26 0.49
N ILE A 447 8.29 53.37 -0.19
CA ILE A 447 8.31 54.73 0.39
C ILE A 447 6.88 55.16 0.76
N GLU A 448 5.92 54.95 -0.16
CA GLU A 448 4.49 55.25 0.05
C GLU A 448 3.92 54.49 1.27
N LEU A 449 4.23 53.19 1.38
CA LEU A 449 3.82 52.36 2.52
C LEU A 449 4.52 52.80 3.82
N ALA A 450 5.82 53.11 3.76
CA ALA A 450 6.58 53.55 4.94
C ALA A 450 6.05 54.89 5.50
N ASN A 451 5.78 55.87 4.62
CA ASN A 451 5.27 57.17 5.01
C ASN A 451 3.84 57.07 5.53
N GLY A 452 2.94 56.38 4.81
CA GLY A 452 1.55 56.24 5.22
C GLY A 452 1.36 55.52 6.56
N LEU A 453 2.16 54.47 6.83
CA LEU A 453 2.14 53.81 8.14
C LEU A 453 2.72 54.70 9.25
N HIS A 454 3.71 55.53 8.94
CA HIS A 454 4.27 56.49 9.89
C HIS A 454 3.29 57.64 10.22
N GLU A 455 2.61 58.18 9.21
CA GLU A 455 1.56 59.20 9.35
C GLU A 455 0.34 58.67 10.13
N ALA A 456 -0.01 57.40 9.96
CA ALA A 456 -1.02 56.70 10.77
C ALA A 456 -0.54 56.26 12.16
N GLY A 457 0.73 56.51 12.52
CA GLY A 457 1.31 56.16 13.81
C GLY A 457 1.53 54.66 14.07
N MET A 458 1.49 53.81 13.03
CA MET A 458 1.66 52.36 13.15
C MET A 458 3.11 51.99 13.48
N GLU A 459 3.32 51.24 14.56
CA GLU A 459 4.67 50.84 14.99
C GLU A 459 5.08 49.48 14.38
N LEU A 460 6.32 49.40 13.89
CA LEU A 460 6.88 48.20 13.27
C LEU A 460 7.39 47.21 14.35
N LEU A 461 6.74 46.05 14.44
CA LEU A 461 7.12 44.97 15.36
C LEU A 461 8.27 44.09 14.83
N THR A 462 8.44 44.00 13.50
CA THR A 462 9.55 43.24 12.89
C THR A 462 10.85 44.04 13.01
N PRO A 463 11.89 43.56 13.73
CA PRO A 463 13.09 44.35 13.98
C PRO A 463 13.83 44.74 12.70
N ARG A 464 14.25 46.01 12.60
CA ARG A 464 14.96 46.57 11.45
C ARG A 464 16.18 45.73 11.05
N GLY A 465 16.22 45.30 9.79
CA GLY A 465 17.29 44.47 9.20
C GLY A 465 17.21 42.98 9.56
N PHE A 466 16.18 42.53 10.27
CA PHE A 466 16.02 41.11 10.61
C PHE A 466 15.61 40.31 9.37
N ARG A 467 16.55 39.53 8.82
CA ARG A 467 16.39 38.73 7.59
C ARG A 467 15.27 37.70 7.69
N THR A 468 14.05 38.09 7.30
CA THR A 468 12.86 37.23 7.27
C THR A 468 12.87 36.27 6.08
N TYR A 469 13.50 36.65 4.96
CA TYR A 469 13.76 35.79 3.80
C TYR A 469 15.27 35.59 3.56
N ALA A 470 15.71 34.36 3.23
CA ALA A 470 17.10 34.04 2.88
C ALA A 470 17.22 32.91 1.85
N ARG A 471 17.94 33.16 0.74
CA ARG A 471 18.00 32.27 -0.42
C ARG A 471 19.14 31.24 -0.32
N GLY A 472 18.88 30.05 0.22
CA GLY A 472 19.81 28.92 0.14
C GLY A 472 19.72 27.90 1.29
N LYS A 473 20.15 26.67 1.01
CA LYS A 473 19.89 25.43 1.81
C LYS A 473 20.40 25.37 3.26
N HIS A 474 21.00 26.44 3.78
CA HIS A 474 21.50 26.51 5.17
C HIS A 474 21.19 27.86 5.86
N ARG A 475 20.26 28.67 5.33
CA ARG A 475 19.87 30.01 5.83
C ARG A 475 21.01 31.04 5.95
N THR A 476 22.19 30.75 5.38
CA THR A 476 23.42 31.58 5.35
C THR A 476 23.73 32.14 3.95
N GLY A 477 22.76 32.16 3.04
CA GLY A 477 22.96 32.55 1.65
C GLY A 477 23.36 34.01 1.45
N GLU A 478 24.05 34.28 0.33
CA GLU A 478 24.56 35.60 -0.06
C GLU A 478 23.47 36.65 -0.27
N TYR A 479 22.22 36.22 -0.54
CA TYR A 479 21.06 37.10 -0.72
C TYR A 479 19.96 36.78 0.30
N SER A 480 19.56 37.80 1.06
CA SER A 480 18.56 37.74 2.12
C SER A 480 18.01 39.14 2.40
N SER A 481 16.72 39.27 2.70
CA SER A 481 16.04 40.56 2.90
C SER A 481 15.00 40.50 4.02
N THR A 482 14.51 41.69 4.43
CA THR A 482 13.38 41.82 5.35
C THR A 482 12.16 42.23 4.51
N ILE A 483 11.28 41.28 4.22
CA ILE A 483 10.10 41.47 3.34
C ILE A 483 8.79 41.00 3.98
N ASP A 484 8.85 39.96 4.80
CA ASP A 484 7.78 39.63 5.74
C ASP A 484 7.79 40.64 6.89
N LEU A 485 6.69 41.37 7.10
CA LEU A 485 6.57 42.46 8.08
C LEU A 485 5.38 42.23 9.03
N ALA A 486 5.43 42.91 10.16
CA ALA A 486 4.34 43.00 11.13
C ALA A 486 4.34 44.39 11.77
N TYR A 487 3.21 45.07 11.68
CA TYR A 487 2.92 46.37 12.30
C TYR A 487 1.70 46.25 13.23
N ALA A 488 1.59 47.17 14.18
CA ALA A 488 0.40 47.32 15.02
C ALA A 488 0.12 48.80 15.32
N SER A 489 -1.16 49.13 15.56
CA SER A 489 -1.56 50.44 16.03
C SER A 489 -1.14 50.71 17.49
N PRO A 490 -0.94 51.97 17.91
CA PRO A 490 -0.44 52.31 19.25
C PRO A 490 -1.27 51.78 20.42
N SER A 491 -2.58 51.64 20.24
CA SER A 491 -3.52 51.06 21.22
C SER A 491 -3.26 49.57 21.50
N LEU A 492 -2.76 48.84 20.51
CA LEU A 492 -2.52 47.40 20.58
C LEU A 492 -1.10 47.03 21.00
N ILE A 493 -0.13 47.95 20.90
CA ILE A 493 1.25 47.76 21.37
C ILE A 493 1.32 47.27 22.84
N PRO A 494 0.57 47.81 23.81
CA PRO A 494 0.51 47.27 25.18
C PRO A 494 0.07 45.79 25.28
N PHE A 495 -0.69 45.30 24.30
CA PHE A 495 -1.18 43.92 24.24
C PHE A 495 -0.25 42.99 23.45
N VAL A 496 0.74 43.52 22.71
CA VAL A 496 1.82 42.76 22.07
C VAL A 496 2.78 42.24 23.14
N ARG A 497 2.50 41.03 23.63
CA ARG A 497 3.31 40.39 24.66
C ARG A 497 4.71 40.00 24.18
N LYS A 498 4.84 39.64 22.89
CA LYS A 498 6.11 39.23 22.27
C LYS A 498 6.01 39.18 20.74
N TRP A 499 7.03 39.66 20.04
CA TRP A 499 7.34 39.26 18.67
C TRP A 499 8.55 38.32 18.67
N GLU A 500 8.53 37.22 17.93
CA GLU A 500 9.73 36.40 17.68
C GLU A 500 9.67 35.64 16.35
N SER A 501 10.85 35.24 15.85
CA SER A 501 11.00 34.30 14.73
C SER A 501 11.56 32.96 15.27
N PRO A 502 10.71 32.01 15.70
CA PRO A 502 11.18 30.79 16.35
C PRO A 502 11.81 29.82 15.35
N ASP A 503 12.94 29.19 15.72
CA ASP A 503 13.50 28.10 14.91
C ASP A 503 12.72 26.81 15.16
N VAL A 504 11.89 26.42 14.19
CA VAL A 504 11.04 25.24 14.26
C VAL A 504 11.83 24.01 13.77
N PRO A 505 12.14 23.01 14.62
CA PRO A 505 13.00 21.90 14.22
C PRO A 505 12.37 21.04 13.11
N GLY A 506 13.03 21.02 11.94
CA GLY A 506 12.54 20.33 10.74
C GLY A 506 11.80 21.23 9.73
N PHE A 507 11.67 22.54 10.00
CA PHE A 507 11.09 23.50 9.06
C PHE A 507 12.19 24.16 8.21
N ASP A 508 12.45 23.58 7.03
CA ASP A 508 13.45 24.05 6.07
C ASP A 508 12.77 24.88 4.97
N SER A 509 12.55 26.16 5.26
CA SER A 509 11.95 27.17 4.38
C SER A 509 12.88 28.37 4.23
N ASP A 510 12.79 29.06 3.10
CA ASP A 510 13.54 30.28 2.78
C ASP A 510 12.94 31.53 3.46
N HIS A 511 11.62 31.57 3.65
CA HIS A 511 10.95 32.47 4.60
C HIS A 511 10.97 31.90 6.04
N ARG A 512 11.14 32.79 7.04
CA ARG A 512 11.09 32.45 8.48
C ARG A 512 9.67 32.53 9.01
N VAL A 513 9.34 31.63 9.94
CA VAL A 513 8.11 31.76 10.75
C VAL A 513 8.21 33.03 11.60
N ILE A 514 7.23 33.93 11.49
CA ILE A 514 7.03 35.06 12.40
C ILE A 514 5.90 34.69 13.37
N MET A 515 6.08 35.00 14.65
CA MET A 515 5.11 34.73 15.70
C MET A 515 4.95 35.95 16.62
N THR A 516 3.88 36.71 16.40
CA THR A 516 3.42 37.76 17.32
C THR A 516 2.42 37.15 18.30
N THR A 517 2.71 37.25 19.60
CA THR A 517 1.85 36.76 20.69
C THR A 517 1.11 37.93 21.30
N LEU A 518 -0.22 37.92 21.20
CA LEU A 518 -1.11 38.92 21.80
C LEU A 518 -1.69 38.42 23.12
N ASN A 519 -1.92 39.32 24.07
CA ASN A 519 -2.48 39.01 25.38
C ASN A 519 -3.96 39.42 25.46
N LEU A 520 -4.79 38.80 24.62
CA LEU A 520 -6.22 39.06 24.46
C LEU A 520 -7.04 37.89 25.06
N GLU A 521 -8.15 38.19 25.72
CA GLU A 521 -9.09 37.17 26.21
C GLU A 521 -10.07 36.78 25.10
N VAL A 522 -10.38 35.48 24.95
CA VAL A 522 -11.22 34.98 23.84
C VAL A 522 -12.08 33.82 24.33
N ASN A 523 -13.39 33.91 24.07
CA ASN A 523 -14.40 32.91 24.41
C ASN A 523 -14.15 31.54 23.74
N ARG A 524 -14.56 30.44 24.40
CA ARG A 524 -14.29 29.08 23.92
C ARG A 524 -15.37 28.04 24.23
N VAL A 525 -15.80 27.30 23.20
CA VAL A 525 -16.80 26.21 23.29
C VAL A 525 -16.18 24.89 23.76
N PRO A 526 -16.80 24.17 24.71
CA PRO A 526 -16.45 22.78 25.03
C PRO A 526 -16.95 21.81 23.94
N SER A 527 -16.05 21.12 23.24
CA SER A 527 -16.43 20.20 22.14
C SER A 527 -17.19 18.95 22.61
N THR A 528 -18.27 18.59 21.93
CA THR A 528 -18.98 17.30 22.03
C THR A 528 -19.15 16.66 20.64
N TYR A 529 -19.73 15.45 20.53
CA TYR A 529 -20.00 14.77 19.27
C TYR A 529 -21.24 13.86 19.33
N TYR A 530 -21.93 13.70 18.19
CA TYR A 530 -23.16 12.92 18.06
C TYR A 530 -22.91 11.39 18.05
N ILE A 531 -23.72 10.63 18.79
CA ILE A 531 -23.65 9.17 18.90
C ILE A 531 -24.74 8.52 18.03
N TRP A 532 -24.61 8.63 16.71
CA TRP A 532 -25.51 8.04 15.70
C TRP A 532 -25.92 6.58 15.96
N ARG A 533 -24.99 5.75 16.46
CA ARG A 533 -25.22 4.35 16.89
C ARG A 533 -26.19 4.16 18.09
N ARG A 534 -26.80 5.23 18.60
CA ARG A 534 -27.81 5.26 19.67
C ARG A 534 -29.09 5.99 19.27
N ALA A 535 -29.15 6.52 18.05
CA ALA A 535 -30.41 7.02 17.50
C ALA A 535 -31.33 5.84 17.16
N ASP A 536 -32.63 6.04 17.36
CA ASP A 536 -33.66 5.09 16.96
C ASP A 536 -33.90 5.22 15.44
N PRO A 537 -33.54 4.22 14.61
CA PRO A 537 -33.57 4.37 13.16
C PRO A 537 -34.97 4.56 12.58
N ASP A 538 -36.00 4.09 13.28
CA ASP A 538 -37.37 4.06 12.78
C ASP A 538 -38.11 5.32 13.20
N LYS A 539 -37.90 5.81 14.43
CA LYS A 539 -38.31 7.16 14.81
C LYS A 539 -37.59 8.23 14.00
N PHE A 540 -36.30 8.06 13.71
CA PHE A 540 -35.56 8.98 12.85
C PHE A 540 -36.12 9.01 11.43
N ARG A 541 -36.35 7.84 10.81
CA ARG A 541 -36.97 7.74 9.47
C ARG A 541 -38.41 8.26 9.45
N ALA A 542 -39.21 8.03 10.49
CA ALA A 542 -40.56 8.58 10.59
C ALA A 542 -40.57 10.11 10.73
N CYS A 543 -39.69 10.67 11.57
CA CYS A 543 -39.56 12.11 11.76
C CYS A 543 -39.09 12.81 10.46
N VAL A 544 -38.00 12.33 9.85
CA VAL A 544 -37.50 12.83 8.56
C VAL A 544 -38.53 12.66 7.45
N GLY A 545 -39.19 11.50 7.36
CA GLY A 545 -40.22 11.23 6.35
C GLY A 545 -41.46 12.12 6.50
N GLY A 546 -41.80 12.51 7.74
CA GLY A 546 -42.81 13.54 8.02
C GLY A 546 -42.37 14.92 7.53
N SER A 547 -41.16 15.36 7.88
CA SER A 547 -40.62 16.67 7.50
C SER A 547 -40.37 16.82 5.99
N LEU A 548 -40.00 15.76 5.28
CA LEU A 548 -39.76 15.79 3.83
C LEU A 548 -41.04 15.67 3.00
N LYS A 549 -42.09 15.01 3.49
CA LYS A 549 -43.36 14.83 2.75
C LYS A 549 -43.97 16.12 2.16
N PRO A 550 -44.09 17.24 2.91
CA PRO A 550 -44.66 18.47 2.37
C PRO A 550 -43.70 19.30 1.50
N ILE A 551 -42.42 18.91 1.36
CA ILE A 551 -41.43 19.65 0.56
C ILE A 551 -41.56 19.32 -0.94
N GLY A 552 -41.99 18.10 -1.28
CA GLY A 552 -42.14 17.64 -2.67
C GLY A 552 -40.82 17.58 -3.43
N PHE A 553 -40.90 17.48 -4.77
CA PHE A 553 -39.74 17.58 -5.66
C PHE A 553 -40.07 18.54 -6.83
N PRO A 554 -39.67 19.83 -6.74
CA PRO A 554 -40.01 20.84 -7.75
C PRO A 554 -39.07 20.79 -8.96
N ALA A 555 -39.43 21.49 -10.04
CA ALA A 555 -38.54 21.73 -11.16
C ALA A 555 -37.44 22.74 -10.76
N LEU A 556 -36.20 22.24 -10.58
CA LEU A 556 -35.05 23.04 -10.15
C LEU A 556 -34.30 23.63 -11.35
N THR A 557 -34.75 24.79 -11.84
CA THR A 557 -34.27 25.40 -13.08
C THR A 557 -33.14 26.42 -12.91
N THR A 558 -32.76 26.79 -11.68
CA THR A 558 -31.67 27.75 -11.41
C THR A 558 -30.82 27.36 -10.20
N PRO A 559 -29.53 27.75 -10.12
CA PRO A 559 -28.66 27.42 -8.99
C PRO A 559 -29.22 27.91 -7.64
N ALA A 560 -29.75 29.14 -7.59
CA ALA A 560 -30.36 29.69 -6.38
C ALA A 560 -31.57 28.87 -5.90
N MET A 561 -32.34 28.25 -6.81
CA MET A 561 -33.42 27.33 -6.43
C MET A 561 -32.86 25.98 -5.95
N VAL A 562 -31.78 25.47 -6.55
CA VAL A 562 -31.07 24.27 -6.07
C VAL A 562 -30.54 24.48 -4.66
N ASP A 563 -29.84 25.58 -4.38
CA ASP A 563 -29.27 25.88 -3.06
C ASP A 563 -30.33 26.15 -1.99
N ASN A 564 -31.47 26.74 -2.36
CA ASN A 564 -32.58 26.98 -1.45
C ASN A 564 -33.34 25.68 -1.15
N TYR A 565 -33.53 24.81 -2.16
CA TYR A 565 -34.08 23.47 -1.98
C TYR A 565 -33.15 22.56 -1.15
N ALA A 566 -31.84 22.57 -1.43
CA ALA A 566 -30.85 21.84 -0.65
C ALA A 566 -30.82 22.32 0.82
N ARG A 567 -30.89 23.63 1.07
CA ARG A 567 -31.04 24.18 2.43
C ARG A 567 -32.31 23.70 3.11
N LYS A 568 -33.47 23.72 2.43
CA LYS A 568 -34.74 23.20 2.99
C LYS A 568 -34.70 21.70 3.29
N VAL A 569 -34.07 20.91 2.42
CA VAL A 569 -33.85 19.46 2.66
C VAL A 569 -32.96 19.26 3.89
N VAL A 570 -31.81 19.95 3.99
CA VAL A 570 -30.93 19.86 5.17
C VAL A 570 -31.65 20.30 6.46
N GLN A 571 -32.40 21.41 6.42
CA GLN A 571 -33.22 21.89 7.53
C GLN A 571 -34.28 20.89 7.97
N ALA A 572 -34.83 20.08 7.05
CA ALA A 572 -35.79 19.01 7.40
C ALA A 572 -35.14 17.84 8.17
N PHE A 573 -33.81 17.65 8.09
CA PHE A 573 -33.08 16.67 8.90
C PHE A 573 -32.73 17.19 10.31
N SER A 574 -32.42 18.49 10.48
CA SER A 574 -31.89 19.02 11.76
C SER A 574 -32.75 18.68 13.00
N PRO A 575 -34.10 18.85 13.00
CA PRO A 575 -34.92 18.49 14.16
C PRO A 575 -34.84 17.01 14.53
N ALA A 576 -34.74 16.13 13.53
CA ALA A 576 -34.58 14.68 13.76
C ALA A 576 -33.19 14.36 14.34
N ILE A 577 -32.15 15.09 13.92
CA ILE A 577 -30.78 14.93 14.42
C ILE A 577 -30.70 15.40 15.89
N GLU A 578 -31.14 16.62 16.16
CA GLU A 578 -31.05 17.25 17.48
C GLU A 578 -31.90 16.52 18.54
N THR A 579 -33.12 16.07 18.15
CA THR A 579 -34.04 15.41 19.09
C THR A 579 -33.74 13.92 19.29
N LEU A 580 -33.22 13.21 18.27
CA LEU A 580 -33.13 11.74 18.28
C LEU A 580 -31.70 11.19 18.27
N VAL A 581 -30.65 12.01 18.15
CA VAL A 581 -29.24 11.55 18.11
C VAL A 581 -28.46 12.02 19.36
N PRO A 582 -28.22 11.15 20.36
CA PRO A 582 -27.62 11.58 21.63
C PRO A 582 -26.17 12.09 21.50
N LEU A 583 -25.86 13.23 22.13
CA LEU A 583 -24.51 13.81 22.21
C LEU A 583 -23.63 13.19 23.32
N ALA A 584 -22.30 13.26 23.16
CA ALA A 584 -21.33 12.98 24.23
C ALA A 584 -20.01 13.78 24.10
N ALA A 585 -19.30 13.94 25.22
CA ALA A 585 -17.96 14.52 25.25
C ALA A 585 -16.89 13.55 24.67
N PRO A 586 -15.83 14.06 24.01
CA PRO A 586 -14.79 13.25 23.38
C PRO A 586 -14.01 12.40 24.38
N PRO A 587 -13.59 11.17 24.02
CA PRO A 587 -12.90 10.24 24.92
C PRO A 587 -11.42 10.60 25.15
N GLY A 588 -11.15 11.75 25.79
CA GLY A 588 -9.79 12.29 25.98
C GLY A 588 -9.48 12.91 27.35
N SER A 589 -10.46 13.23 28.20
CA SER A 589 -10.28 14.18 29.32
C SER A 589 -10.70 13.70 30.72
N LYS A 590 -10.71 12.39 31.01
CA LYS A 590 -10.82 11.86 32.39
C LYS A 590 -9.53 11.21 32.87
N ARG A 591 -8.55 12.05 33.24
CA ARG A 591 -7.48 11.73 34.20
C ARG A 591 -7.65 12.64 35.43
N PRO A 592 -7.45 12.16 36.67
CA PRO A 592 -7.55 13.01 37.85
C PRO A 592 -6.52 14.16 37.81
N LYS A 593 -6.96 15.40 38.08
CA LYS A 593 -6.07 16.55 38.32
C LYS A 593 -5.70 16.60 39.80
N SER A 594 -4.62 15.93 40.22
CA SER A 594 -3.98 16.25 41.50
C SER A 594 -3.13 17.53 41.35
N ARG A 595 -3.06 18.36 42.40
CA ARG A 595 -2.14 19.52 42.43
C ARG A 595 -0.68 18.99 42.39
N PRO A 596 0.22 19.59 41.58
CA PRO A 596 1.62 19.14 41.50
C PRO A 596 2.36 19.41 42.81
N SER A 597 3.26 18.50 43.20
CA SER A 597 4.05 18.63 44.44
C SER A 597 5.06 19.79 44.36
N LEU A 598 5.46 20.32 45.52
CA LEU A 598 6.44 21.41 45.62
C LEU A 598 7.78 21.06 44.92
N VAL A 599 8.17 19.79 44.96
CA VAL A 599 9.33 19.24 44.23
C VAL A 599 9.14 19.35 42.72
N THR A 600 7.93 19.06 42.22
CA THR A 600 7.56 19.21 40.81
C THR A 600 7.65 20.68 40.37
N GLN A 601 7.12 21.60 41.18
CA GLN A 601 7.21 23.06 40.91
C GLN A 601 8.66 23.57 40.91
N ARG A 602 9.48 23.17 41.90
CA ARG A 602 10.91 23.55 41.95
C ARG A 602 11.70 23.03 40.74
N ALA A 603 11.44 21.79 40.30
CA ALA A 603 12.05 21.25 39.08
C ALA A 603 11.61 21.99 37.80
N GLN A 604 10.36 22.46 37.73
CA GLN A 604 9.88 23.30 36.62
C GLN A 604 10.49 24.71 36.64
N ASN A 605 10.70 25.32 37.81
CA ASN A 605 11.40 26.60 37.91
C ASN A 605 12.90 26.48 37.60
N LEU A 606 13.56 25.36 37.92
CA LEU A 606 14.95 25.10 37.50
C LEU A 606 15.10 25.03 35.97
N LEU A 607 14.15 24.41 35.28
CA LEU A 607 14.09 24.45 33.81
C LEU A 607 13.93 25.89 33.30
N ARG A 608 12.98 26.65 33.85
CA ARG A 608 12.73 28.04 33.45
C ARG A 608 13.97 28.93 33.63
N LEU A 609 14.62 28.85 34.79
CA LEU A 609 15.82 29.64 35.12
C LEU A 609 17.05 29.24 34.28
N SER A 610 17.16 27.96 33.89
CA SER A 610 18.20 27.51 32.95
C SER A 610 17.97 28.12 31.56
N ASP A 611 16.75 27.98 31.04
CA ASP A 611 16.35 28.51 29.74
C ASP A 611 16.29 30.06 29.72
N GLU A 612 16.33 30.74 30.87
CA GLU A 612 16.43 32.21 31.00
C GLU A 612 17.88 32.71 31.11
N LYS A 613 18.77 31.96 31.79
CA LYS A 613 20.20 32.31 31.84
C LYS A 613 20.85 32.32 30.46
N GLU A 614 20.54 31.34 29.60
CA GLU A 614 21.03 31.29 28.22
C GLU A 614 20.56 32.49 27.39
N ARG A 615 19.36 33.02 27.65
CA ARG A 615 18.81 34.19 26.94
C ARG A 615 19.39 35.53 27.39
N HIS A 616 19.80 35.67 28.65
CA HIS A 616 20.37 36.93 29.16
C HIS A 616 21.90 37.01 29.13
N ALA A 617 22.62 35.89 29.19
CA ALA A 617 24.08 35.92 29.32
C ALA A 617 24.85 36.07 27.99
N GLY A 618 24.24 35.70 26.85
CA GLY A 618 24.89 35.65 25.54
C GLY A 618 25.98 34.57 25.38
N VAL A 619 26.59 34.13 26.48
CA VAL A 619 27.57 33.05 26.53
C VAL A 619 26.87 31.70 26.44
N TYR A 620 27.19 30.94 25.40
CA TYR A 620 26.75 29.56 25.21
C TYR A 620 27.31 28.68 26.34
N MET A 621 26.45 28.09 27.18
CA MET A 621 26.90 26.99 28.04
C MET A 621 27.25 25.77 27.19
N GLU A 622 28.29 25.02 27.55
CA GLU A 622 28.60 23.77 26.87
C GLU A 622 27.38 22.86 26.84
N SER A 623 26.99 22.41 25.64
CA SER A 623 25.73 21.71 25.39
C SER A 623 25.50 20.50 26.31
N GLN A 624 26.58 19.85 26.74
CA GLN A 624 26.58 18.77 27.72
C GLN A 624 26.00 19.15 29.09
N GLN A 625 26.26 20.34 29.62
CA GLN A 625 25.79 20.75 30.94
C GLN A 625 24.29 21.07 30.93
N HIS A 626 23.84 21.85 29.94
CA HIS A 626 22.41 22.10 29.71
C HIS A 626 21.62 20.79 29.57
N TYR A 627 22.10 19.86 28.72
CA TYR A 627 21.44 18.56 28.55
C TYR A 627 21.36 17.76 29.85
N LYS A 628 22.36 17.84 30.74
CA LYS A 628 22.36 17.17 32.04
C LYS A 628 21.30 17.78 32.98
N VAL A 629 21.24 19.11 33.10
CA VAL A 629 20.25 19.82 33.95
C VAL A 629 18.82 19.58 33.44
N LYS A 630 18.59 19.78 32.13
CA LYS A 630 17.29 19.61 31.46
C LYS A 630 16.74 18.19 31.64
N ARG A 631 17.60 17.18 31.43
CA ARG A 631 17.26 15.75 31.59
C ARG A 631 17.10 15.34 33.06
N PHE A 632 17.82 15.95 34.00
CA PHE A 632 17.63 15.73 35.43
C PHE A 632 16.26 16.23 35.91
N ALA A 633 15.92 17.49 35.63
CA ALA A 633 14.64 18.08 36.02
C ALA A 633 13.44 17.31 35.42
N GLN A 634 13.50 16.95 34.14
CA GLN A 634 12.49 16.11 33.48
C GLN A 634 12.35 14.72 34.13
N ASN A 635 13.47 14.09 34.52
CA ASN A 635 13.44 12.80 35.22
C ASN A 635 12.85 12.89 36.63
N VAL A 636 13.10 13.97 37.38
CA VAL A 636 12.49 14.22 38.70
C VAL A 636 10.98 14.39 38.56
N ILE A 637 10.52 15.25 37.65
CA ILE A 637 9.09 15.45 37.34
C ILE A 637 8.42 14.14 36.93
N ARG A 638 9.10 13.30 36.15
CA ARG A 638 8.61 11.98 35.74
C ARG A 638 8.52 10.99 36.90
N LYS A 639 9.53 10.94 37.79
CA LYS A 639 9.54 10.06 38.96
C LYS A 639 8.42 10.40 39.95
N GLU A 640 8.28 11.68 40.32
CA GLU A 640 7.25 12.12 41.27
C GLU A 640 5.83 11.88 40.75
N ARG A 641 5.57 12.14 39.46
CA ARG A 641 4.27 11.84 38.83
C ARG A 641 3.97 10.34 38.76
N SER A 642 4.99 9.47 38.71
CA SER A 642 4.80 8.03 38.88
C SER A 642 4.51 7.69 40.34
N ALA A 643 5.31 8.18 41.29
CA ALA A 643 5.17 7.87 42.72
C ALA A 643 3.84 8.35 43.32
N SER A 644 3.30 9.48 42.86
CA SER A 644 1.95 9.95 43.22
C SER A 644 0.84 9.06 42.63
N PHE A 645 1.05 8.47 41.45
CA PHE A 645 0.11 7.55 40.82
C PHE A 645 0.14 6.14 41.47
N HIS A 646 1.31 5.65 41.89
CA HIS A 646 1.42 4.39 42.64
C HIS A 646 0.76 4.49 44.03
N ARG A 647 1.02 5.57 44.79
CA ARG A 647 0.35 5.87 46.07
C ARG A 647 -1.19 5.92 46.00
N MET A 648 -1.78 6.10 44.81
CA MET A 648 -3.23 6.10 44.58
C MET A 648 -3.79 4.70 44.26
N LEU A 649 -2.93 3.69 44.07
CA LEU A 649 -3.32 2.34 43.61
C LEU A 649 -3.29 1.27 44.70
N SER A 650 -2.52 1.46 45.78
CA SER A 650 -2.06 0.43 46.73
C SER A 650 -3.13 -0.35 47.53
N GLN A 651 -4.41 0.04 47.52
CA GLN A 651 -5.41 -0.39 48.50
C GLN A 651 -6.41 -1.51 48.07
N ASP A 652 -6.11 -2.44 47.14
CA ASP A 652 -7.08 -3.53 46.81
C ASP A 652 -6.47 -4.77 46.11
N ILE A 653 -6.83 -5.97 46.56
CA ILE A 653 -6.50 -7.29 45.97
C ILE A 653 -7.06 -7.45 44.55
N ALA A 654 -8.26 -6.91 44.26
CA ALA A 654 -8.88 -6.95 42.93
C ALA A 654 -8.00 -6.31 41.82
N LYS A 655 -6.95 -5.57 42.21
CA LYS A 655 -5.98 -4.96 41.30
C LYS A 655 -4.86 -5.92 40.86
N ARG A 656 -4.54 -7.03 41.56
CA ARG A 656 -3.54 -8.02 41.08
C ARG A 656 -3.88 -8.49 39.64
N ARG A 657 -5.17 -8.72 39.35
CA ARG A 657 -5.71 -9.02 38.01
C ARG A 657 -5.42 -7.93 36.96
N ARG A 658 -5.55 -6.64 37.34
CA ARG A 658 -5.24 -5.50 36.45
C ARG A 658 -3.73 -5.33 36.22
N LEU A 659 -2.92 -5.61 37.25
CA LEU A 659 -1.46 -5.54 37.18
C LEU A 659 -0.87 -6.63 36.28
N TYR A 660 -1.42 -7.84 36.31
CA TYR A 660 -1.13 -8.90 35.33
C TYR A 660 -1.38 -8.43 33.87
N PHE A 661 -2.55 -7.85 33.59
CA PHE A 661 -2.85 -7.32 32.25
C PHE A 661 -1.99 -6.11 31.86
N TRP A 662 -1.41 -5.39 32.83
CA TRP A 662 -0.43 -4.33 32.59
C TRP A 662 0.97 -4.87 32.29
N ALA A 663 1.43 -5.88 33.04
CA ALA A 663 2.67 -6.62 32.79
C ALA A 663 2.70 -7.23 31.38
N ARG A 664 1.56 -7.77 30.93
CA ARG A 664 1.33 -8.30 29.57
C ARG A 664 1.27 -7.22 28.48
N ARG A 665 1.11 -5.94 28.82
CA ARG A 665 0.97 -4.79 27.90
C ARG A 665 2.25 -3.95 27.74
N GLY A 666 3.41 -4.46 28.16
CA GLY A 666 4.70 -3.75 28.08
C GLY A 666 5.17 -3.34 26.67
N ALA A 667 4.50 -3.81 25.61
CA ALA A 667 4.54 -3.26 24.26
C ALA A 667 3.11 -3.14 23.72
N SER A 668 2.82 -2.11 22.94
CA SER A 668 1.46 -1.69 22.60
C SER A 668 0.81 -2.52 21.49
N TRP A 669 0.36 -3.73 21.81
CA TRP A 669 -0.47 -4.56 20.92
C TRP A 669 -1.79 -4.99 21.61
N ASN A 670 -2.79 -5.29 20.78
CA ASN A 670 -4.17 -5.60 21.15
C ASN A 670 -4.97 -4.50 21.88
N LYS A 671 -5.45 -3.54 21.07
CA LYS A 671 -6.71 -2.80 21.31
C LYS A 671 -7.84 -3.17 20.31
N LYS A 672 -7.66 -4.23 19.51
CA LYS A 672 -8.65 -4.79 18.55
C LYS A 672 -8.94 -6.29 18.74
N ALA A 673 -8.33 -6.97 19.72
CA ALA A 673 -8.63 -8.38 20.05
C ALA A 673 -9.55 -8.47 21.27
N LEU A 674 -10.80 -8.03 21.08
CA LEU A 674 -12.00 -8.32 21.87
C LEU A 674 -13.13 -7.43 21.31
N MET A 675 -13.97 -7.97 20.43
CA MET A 675 -15.33 -7.48 20.27
C MET A 675 -16.24 -8.39 21.08
N PRO A 676 -17.12 -7.86 21.95
CA PRO A 676 -18.25 -8.64 22.42
C PRO A 676 -19.16 -8.95 21.22
N ILE A 677 -19.76 -10.13 21.19
CA ILE A 677 -20.79 -10.49 20.21
C ILE A 677 -21.93 -9.47 20.36
N ARG A 678 -22.28 -8.79 19.27
CA ARG A 678 -23.47 -7.94 19.26
C ARG A 678 -24.69 -8.84 19.23
N GLN A 679 -25.58 -8.67 20.19
CA GLN A 679 -26.90 -9.31 20.18
C GLN A 679 -27.79 -8.49 19.24
N LEU A 680 -28.63 -9.17 18.45
CA LEU A 680 -29.63 -8.54 17.59
C LEU A 680 -31.01 -8.85 18.15
N THR A 681 -31.84 -7.84 18.39
CA THR A 681 -33.21 -8.04 18.88
C THR A 681 -34.19 -7.61 17.81
N ALA A 682 -35.08 -8.51 17.42
CA ALA A 682 -36.16 -8.27 16.47
C ALA A 682 -37.43 -8.94 17.01
N ASN A 683 -38.60 -8.32 16.82
CA ASN A 683 -39.90 -8.85 17.29
C ASN A 683 -39.87 -9.33 18.76
N ASN A 684 -39.22 -8.56 19.64
CA ASN A 684 -38.95 -8.87 21.06
C ASN A 684 -38.10 -10.12 21.36
N VAL A 685 -37.59 -10.84 20.35
CA VAL A 685 -36.67 -11.98 20.53
C VAL A 685 -35.22 -11.53 20.30
N THR A 686 -34.32 -11.91 21.21
CA THR A 686 -32.90 -11.52 21.15
C THR A 686 -32.03 -12.65 20.63
N HIS A 687 -31.68 -12.57 19.35
CA HIS A 687 -30.85 -13.55 18.64
C HIS A 687 -29.37 -13.34 18.96
N ARG A 688 -28.69 -14.44 19.29
CA ARG A 688 -27.28 -14.47 19.74
C ARG A 688 -26.38 -15.35 18.86
N THR A 689 -26.96 -16.17 17.98
CA THR A 689 -26.26 -16.98 16.97
C THR A 689 -26.22 -16.26 15.61
N PRO A 690 -25.22 -16.53 14.75
CA PRO A 690 -25.15 -15.93 13.41
C PRO A 690 -26.41 -16.19 12.58
N ASP A 691 -26.95 -17.41 12.65
CA ASP A 691 -28.08 -17.86 11.83
C ASP A 691 -29.38 -17.18 12.21
N GLY A 692 -29.62 -16.95 13.52
CA GLY A 692 -30.75 -16.16 13.99
C GLY A 692 -30.66 -14.69 13.55
N MET A 693 -29.46 -14.12 13.54
CA MET A 693 -29.23 -12.76 13.01
C MET A 693 -29.41 -12.70 11.48
N ALA A 694 -28.95 -13.73 10.76
CA ALA A 694 -29.12 -13.84 9.31
C ALA A 694 -30.58 -14.06 8.91
N GLY A 695 -31.36 -14.81 9.70
CA GLY A 695 -32.81 -14.97 9.52
C GLY A 695 -33.55 -13.64 9.64
N CYS A 696 -33.28 -12.86 10.69
CA CYS A 696 -33.82 -11.50 10.85
C CYS A 696 -33.44 -10.60 9.66
N PHE A 697 -32.20 -10.69 9.18
CA PHE A 697 -31.73 -9.88 8.04
C PHE A 697 -32.40 -10.30 6.72
N ARG A 698 -32.67 -11.60 6.53
CA ARG A 698 -33.36 -12.13 5.35
C ARG A 698 -34.81 -11.66 5.31
N GLN A 699 -35.52 -11.79 6.43
CA GLN A 699 -36.93 -11.35 6.57
C GLN A 699 -37.10 -9.82 6.50
N ALA A 700 -36.09 -9.04 6.91
CA ALA A 700 -36.10 -7.59 6.79
C ALA A 700 -35.74 -7.06 5.38
N MET A 701 -35.09 -7.88 4.55
CA MET A 701 -34.70 -7.52 3.17
C MET A 701 -35.66 -8.09 2.11
N TRP A 702 -36.35 -9.19 2.42
CA TRP A 702 -37.44 -9.79 1.63
C TRP A 702 -38.61 -10.15 2.56
N PRO A 703 -39.59 -9.24 2.75
CA PRO A 703 -40.72 -9.47 3.65
C PRO A 703 -41.74 -10.47 3.09
N ASP A 704 -42.02 -10.37 1.79
CA ASP A 704 -43.13 -11.06 1.13
C ASP A 704 -42.63 -12.27 0.33
N GLY A 705 -42.96 -13.47 0.80
CA GLY A 705 -42.53 -14.73 0.21
C GLY A 705 -43.57 -15.37 -0.72
N THR A 706 -43.50 -15.02 -2.01
CA THR A 706 -44.10 -15.75 -3.16
C THR A 706 -43.12 -15.59 -4.33
N SER A 707 -42.40 -16.61 -4.83
CA SER A 707 -42.87 -17.85 -5.50
C SER A 707 -43.49 -17.55 -6.88
N ASP A 708 -43.24 -18.28 -7.98
CA ASP A 708 -42.47 -19.51 -8.24
C ASP A 708 -41.65 -19.31 -9.56
N GLU A 709 -40.47 -19.87 -9.82
CA GLU A 709 -40.00 -21.28 -9.83
C GLU A 709 -40.67 -22.21 -10.85
N GLN A 710 -40.01 -22.38 -12.03
CA GLN A 710 -39.93 -23.59 -12.88
C GLN A 710 -39.14 -23.26 -14.17
N GLN A 711 -38.36 -24.15 -14.80
CA GLN A 711 -38.18 -25.59 -14.63
C GLN A 711 -36.69 -25.99 -14.63
N VAL A 712 -36.29 -26.94 -13.76
CA VAL A 712 -35.13 -27.83 -13.97
C VAL A 712 -35.49 -29.24 -13.46
N PRO A 713 -35.69 -30.23 -14.36
CA PRO A 713 -35.81 -31.64 -13.97
C PRO A 713 -34.43 -32.30 -13.67
N PRO A 714 -34.37 -33.47 -13.01
CA PRO A 714 -33.31 -33.76 -12.04
C PRO A 714 -32.16 -34.69 -12.48
N ASP A 715 -31.27 -34.94 -11.51
CA ASP A 715 -30.31 -36.05 -11.40
C ASP A 715 -29.11 -36.13 -12.36
N ARG A 716 -28.10 -35.32 -12.01
CA ARG A 716 -26.92 -35.93 -11.36
C ARG A 716 -26.75 -35.36 -9.95
N PRO A 717 -26.40 -36.19 -8.95
CA PRO A 717 -26.20 -35.70 -7.59
C PRO A 717 -24.97 -34.78 -7.51
N PRO A 718 -25.00 -33.75 -6.65
CA PRO A 718 -23.76 -33.14 -6.14
C PRO A 718 -22.88 -34.22 -5.48
N PRO A 719 -21.55 -34.05 -5.44
CA PRO A 719 -20.72 -34.86 -4.56
C PRO A 719 -21.19 -34.67 -3.11
N ASP A 720 -21.24 -35.76 -2.35
CA ASP A 720 -21.86 -35.82 -1.03
C ASP A 720 -21.30 -34.72 -0.09
N ASP A 721 -22.18 -33.83 0.38
CA ASP A 721 -21.80 -32.74 1.26
C ASP A 721 -21.60 -33.21 2.73
N SER A 722 -21.75 -34.51 3.01
CA SER A 722 -21.29 -35.14 4.25
C SER A 722 -19.80 -34.90 4.52
N ASP A 723 -18.98 -34.79 3.46
CA ASP A 723 -17.54 -34.53 3.55
C ASP A 723 -17.19 -33.06 3.88
N LYS A 724 -18.16 -32.13 3.87
CA LYS A 724 -17.96 -30.76 4.40
C LYS A 724 -18.44 -30.65 5.85
N VAL A 725 -17.76 -31.38 6.73
CA VAL A 725 -17.85 -31.18 8.18
C VAL A 725 -17.71 -29.68 8.49
N PRO A 726 -18.72 -29.03 9.11
CA PRO A 726 -18.61 -27.62 9.47
C PRO A 726 -17.44 -27.45 10.44
N PHE A 727 -16.62 -26.41 10.29
CA PHE A 727 -15.57 -26.10 11.26
C PHE A 727 -16.17 -25.48 12.53
N VAL A 728 -16.93 -26.30 13.25
CA VAL A 728 -17.27 -26.10 14.65
C VAL A 728 -15.95 -26.07 15.39
N VAL A 729 -15.61 -24.93 15.98
CA VAL A 729 -14.51 -24.85 16.93
C VAL A 729 -14.99 -25.56 18.20
N SER A 730 -14.78 -26.88 18.24
CA SER A 730 -14.60 -27.60 19.49
C SER A 730 -13.65 -26.80 20.36
N GLN A 731 -13.95 -26.67 21.66
CA GLN A 731 -13.08 -25.89 22.55
C GLN A 731 -11.72 -26.59 22.76
N ASP A 732 -11.64 -27.88 22.43
CA ASP A 732 -10.42 -28.65 22.29
C ASP A 732 -10.22 -29.12 20.84
N LEU A 733 -9.15 -28.61 20.22
CA LEU A 733 -8.65 -28.99 18.89
C LEU A 733 -7.99 -30.36 18.97
N GLU A 734 -8.46 -31.34 18.19
CA GLU A 734 -7.90 -32.68 18.27
C GLU A 734 -6.50 -32.79 17.63
N LYS A 735 -5.76 -33.77 18.14
CA LYS A 735 -4.42 -34.15 17.65
C LYS A 735 -4.44 -34.68 16.20
N SER A 736 -5.60 -35.16 15.76
CA SER A 736 -5.95 -35.56 14.39
C SER A 736 -6.03 -34.34 13.47
N GLU A 737 -6.86 -33.35 13.82
CA GLU A 737 -7.07 -32.09 13.08
C GLU A 737 -5.77 -31.28 12.95
N VAL A 738 -5.02 -31.14 14.05
CA VAL A 738 -3.72 -30.44 14.03
C VAL A 738 -2.74 -31.14 13.08
N LYS A 739 -2.79 -32.47 12.97
CA LYS A 739 -1.97 -33.25 12.03
C LYS A 739 -2.45 -33.10 10.58
N SER A 740 -3.77 -32.99 10.35
CA SER A 740 -4.36 -32.63 9.06
C SER A 740 -3.92 -31.23 8.60
N LEU A 741 -4.06 -30.21 9.46
CA LEU A 741 -3.59 -28.85 9.19
C LEU A 741 -2.07 -28.77 8.94
N ILE A 742 -1.27 -29.64 9.57
CA ILE A 742 0.17 -29.76 9.31
C ILE A 742 0.50 -30.41 7.96
N THR A 743 -0.36 -31.29 7.45
CA THR A 743 -0.15 -31.98 6.16
C THR A 743 -0.77 -31.23 4.98
N GLY A 744 -1.88 -30.52 5.17
CA GLY A 744 -2.47 -29.59 4.20
C GLY A 744 -1.79 -28.21 4.13
N ALA A 745 -0.96 -27.84 5.11
CA ALA A 745 -0.14 -26.63 5.02
C ALA A 745 0.93 -26.80 3.92
N PRO A 746 1.05 -25.85 2.96
CA PRO A 746 1.88 -26.03 1.77
C PRO A 746 3.37 -26.21 2.12
N SER A 747 3.85 -27.45 1.99
CA SER A 747 5.23 -27.83 2.24
C SER A 747 6.14 -27.30 1.13
N GLY A 748 7.03 -26.37 1.47
CA GLY A 748 8.01 -25.83 0.51
C GLY A 748 7.69 -24.42 0.02
N LYS A 749 7.66 -23.44 0.93
CA LYS A 749 7.86 -22.01 0.58
C LYS A 749 9.33 -21.55 0.67
N ALA A 750 10.25 -22.45 1.01
CA ALA A 750 11.64 -22.33 0.59
C ALA A 750 11.77 -22.85 -0.86
N ALA A 751 12.84 -22.52 -1.58
CA ALA A 751 13.14 -23.17 -2.85
C ALA A 751 13.16 -24.70 -2.66
N GLY A 752 12.60 -25.42 -3.64
CA GLY A 752 12.33 -26.85 -3.52
C GLY A 752 13.57 -27.72 -3.71
N PRO A 753 13.39 -29.01 -4.05
CA PRO A 753 14.49 -29.89 -4.46
C PRO A 753 15.20 -29.43 -5.75
N ASP A 754 14.54 -28.58 -6.52
CA ASP A 754 14.89 -27.99 -7.81
C ASP A 754 15.84 -26.79 -7.72
N LEU A 755 15.81 -26.02 -6.62
CA LEU A 755 16.66 -24.85 -6.32
C LEU A 755 16.61 -23.65 -7.30
N LEU A 756 16.05 -23.78 -8.49
CA LEU A 756 15.97 -22.77 -9.56
C LEU A 756 15.67 -21.33 -9.09
N ALA A 757 14.63 -21.13 -8.28
CA ALA A 757 14.24 -19.82 -7.76
C ALA A 757 15.28 -19.16 -6.83
N TYR A 758 16.13 -19.96 -6.20
CA TYR A 758 17.24 -19.52 -5.37
C TYR A 758 18.51 -19.29 -6.22
N GLU A 759 18.76 -20.13 -7.22
CA GLU A 759 19.91 -20.04 -8.12
C GLU A 759 19.82 -18.81 -9.04
N ALA A 760 18.64 -18.51 -9.59
CA ALA A 760 18.40 -17.27 -10.35
C ALA A 760 18.63 -16.00 -9.49
N LEU A 761 18.14 -16.00 -8.24
CA LEU A 761 18.36 -14.89 -7.31
C LEU A 761 19.85 -14.75 -6.93
N GLN A 762 20.57 -15.87 -6.76
CA GLN A 762 22.01 -15.82 -6.54
C GLN A 762 22.78 -15.36 -7.78
N TYR A 763 22.42 -15.77 -8.99
CA TYR A 763 23.05 -15.30 -10.23
C TYR A 763 22.95 -13.76 -10.34
N LEU A 764 21.74 -13.22 -10.15
CA LEU A 764 21.47 -11.79 -10.13
C LEU A 764 22.30 -11.04 -9.07
N LEU A 765 22.24 -11.48 -7.81
CA LEU A 765 22.99 -10.83 -6.71
C LEU A 765 24.51 -10.94 -6.88
N ASN A 766 25.01 -12.03 -7.48
CA ASN A 766 26.44 -12.16 -7.79
C ASN A 766 26.89 -11.15 -8.83
N ASN A 767 26.10 -10.90 -9.88
CA ASN A 767 26.45 -9.91 -10.90
C ASN A 767 26.51 -8.48 -10.30
N VAL A 768 25.55 -8.13 -9.43
CA VAL A 768 25.56 -6.89 -8.65
C VAL A 768 26.79 -6.81 -7.74
N TYR A 769 27.06 -7.85 -6.94
CA TYR A 769 28.22 -7.85 -6.03
C TYR A 769 29.56 -7.84 -6.76
N TYR A 770 29.68 -8.49 -7.92
CA TYR A 770 30.87 -8.45 -8.77
C TYR A 770 31.13 -7.01 -9.25
N ALA A 771 30.13 -6.37 -9.86
CA ALA A 771 30.17 -4.97 -10.25
C ALA A 771 30.55 -4.02 -9.10
N TRP A 772 30.04 -4.27 -7.88
CA TRP A 772 30.28 -3.46 -6.69
C TRP A 772 31.54 -3.85 -5.87
N THR A 773 32.37 -4.78 -6.35
CA THR A 773 33.62 -5.18 -5.66
C THR A 773 34.87 -5.04 -6.51
N ASP A 774 34.74 -4.89 -7.82
CA ASP A 774 35.88 -4.64 -8.69
C ASP A 774 36.36 -3.18 -8.65
N LYS A 775 37.62 -2.94 -9.05
CA LYS A 775 38.19 -1.58 -9.12
C LYS A 775 37.71 -0.80 -10.36
N ILE A 776 37.00 -1.49 -11.26
CA ILE A 776 36.35 -0.91 -12.45
C ILE A 776 35.12 -0.09 -12.02
N ARG A 777 35.34 1.21 -11.73
CA ARG A 777 34.31 2.22 -11.37
C ARG A 777 33.31 2.54 -12.51
N ARG A 778 32.98 1.59 -13.40
CA ARG A 778 32.26 1.83 -14.66
C ARG A 778 31.20 0.78 -15.04
N LEU A 779 30.87 -0.18 -14.16
CA LEU A 779 29.81 -1.16 -14.45
C LEU A 779 28.50 -0.79 -13.74
N ALA A 780 27.48 -0.45 -14.52
CA ALA A 780 26.10 -0.30 -14.05
C ALA A 780 25.38 -1.66 -14.10
N THR A 781 24.59 -1.99 -13.08
CA THR A 781 23.68 -3.14 -13.10
C THR A 781 22.25 -2.64 -13.07
N ILE A 782 21.53 -2.84 -14.18
CA ILE A 782 20.12 -2.43 -14.32
C ILE A 782 19.22 -3.64 -14.06
N MET A 783 18.03 -3.39 -13.50
CA MET A 783 16.98 -4.38 -13.31
C MET A 783 15.67 -3.79 -13.84
N GLY A 784 15.26 -4.21 -15.04
CA GLY A 784 13.99 -3.79 -15.63
C GLY A 784 12.80 -4.44 -14.94
N LEU A 785 11.69 -3.71 -14.87
CA LEU A 785 10.39 -4.20 -14.39
C LEU A 785 9.29 -3.68 -15.30
N ASP A 786 8.56 -4.58 -15.95
CA ASP A 786 7.33 -4.24 -16.64
C ASP A 786 6.15 -4.15 -15.64
N ILE A 787 5.26 -3.17 -15.84
CA ILE A 787 4.11 -2.87 -14.97
C ILE A 787 2.92 -2.46 -15.83
N THR A 788 2.14 -3.46 -16.26
CA THR A 788 0.95 -3.28 -17.10
C THR A 788 -0.10 -2.35 -16.46
N GLY A 789 -0.47 -1.28 -17.16
CA GLY A 789 -1.53 -0.34 -16.74
C GLY A 789 -1.13 0.66 -15.65
N ALA A 790 0.16 1.05 -15.62
CA ALA A 790 0.80 1.92 -14.63
C ALA A 790 -0.10 2.97 -13.95
N TYR A 791 -0.76 3.86 -14.72
CA TYR A 791 -1.56 4.98 -14.21
C TYR A 791 -3.00 4.59 -13.81
N ASP A 792 -3.69 3.77 -14.62
CA ASP A 792 -5.07 3.33 -14.31
C ASP A 792 -5.13 2.40 -13.10
N ARG A 793 -4.09 1.60 -12.88
CA ARG A 793 -3.96 0.67 -11.76
C ARG A 793 -3.28 1.28 -10.53
N VAL A 794 -3.07 2.61 -10.51
CA VAL A 794 -2.77 3.31 -9.26
C VAL A 794 -3.98 3.20 -8.33
N ASP A 795 -3.83 2.40 -7.29
CA ASP A 795 -4.71 2.45 -6.11
C ASP A 795 -4.62 3.86 -5.52
N ARG A 796 -5.63 4.67 -5.82
CA ARG A 796 -5.74 6.07 -5.37
C ARG A 796 -5.67 6.18 -3.85
N VAL A 797 -6.26 5.24 -3.10
CA VAL A 797 -6.27 5.28 -1.62
C VAL A 797 -4.85 5.03 -1.09
N LYS A 798 -4.13 4.07 -1.69
CA LYS A 798 -2.73 3.80 -1.37
C LYS A 798 -1.81 4.95 -1.79
N LEU A 799 -2.06 5.59 -2.95
CA LEU A 799 -1.36 6.81 -3.37
C LEU A 799 -1.60 7.96 -2.39
N MET A 800 -2.86 8.28 -2.05
CA MET A 800 -3.19 9.32 -1.07
C MET A 800 -2.48 9.10 0.26
N ARG A 801 -2.41 7.84 0.69
CA ARG A 801 -1.68 7.44 1.89
C ARG A 801 -0.17 7.70 1.77
N ILE A 802 0.47 7.35 0.65
CA ILE A 802 1.90 7.62 0.45
C ILE A 802 2.17 9.13 0.45
N LEU A 803 1.32 9.92 -0.21
CA LEU A 803 1.40 11.39 -0.23
C LEU A 803 1.18 12.02 1.16
N GLN A 804 0.32 11.43 1.99
CA GLN A 804 0.11 11.85 3.37
C GLN A 804 1.31 11.45 4.26
N GLU A 805 1.88 10.26 4.03
CA GLU A 805 3.07 9.77 4.74
C GLU A 805 4.38 10.48 4.30
N THR A 806 4.41 11.16 3.13
CA THR A 806 5.47 12.13 2.76
C THR A 806 5.26 13.54 3.33
N GLY A 807 4.17 13.78 4.07
CA GLY A 807 3.94 15.04 4.79
C GLY A 807 3.36 16.17 3.95
N LEU A 808 2.73 15.88 2.80
CA LEU A 808 2.08 16.91 1.99
C LEU A 808 0.85 17.51 2.70
N PRO A 809 0.56 18.83 2.54
CA PRO A 809 -0.54 19.50 3.23
C PRO A 809 -1.91 18.88 2.96
N GLU A 810 -2.81 18.91 3.94
CA GLU A 810 -4.14 18.29 3.83
C GLU A 810 -5.01 18.92 2.73
N TRP A 811 -4.80 20.20 2.39
CA TRP A 811 -5.43 20.83 1.22
C TRP A 811 -4.89 20.27 -0.10
N MET A 812 -3.59 19.97 -0.18
CA MET A 812 -2.97 19.37 -1.37
C MET A 812 -3.41 17.92 -1.52
N LEU A 813 -3.55 17.19 -0.40
CA LEU A 813 -4.15 15.87 -0.37
C LEU A 813 -5.63 15.91 -0.80
N SER A 814 -6.41 16.90 -0.34
CA SER A 814 -7.81 17.05 -0.72
C SER A 814 -7.98 17.48 -2.19
N PHE A 815 -7.10 18.36 -2.70
CA PHE A 815 -7.02 18.73 -4.11
C PHE A 815 -6.67 17.54 -4.99
N ILE A 816 -5.66 16.74 -4.60
CA ILE A 816 -5.32 15.50 -5.30
C ILE A 816 -6.51 14.54 -5.21
N TRP A 817 -7.12 14.32 -4.04
CA TRP A 817 -8.27 13.41 -3.92
C TRP A 817 -9.47 13.85 -4.76
N SER A 818 -9.79 15.14 -4.83
CA SER A 818 -10.82 15.71 -5.71
C SER A 818 -10.44 15.61 -7.20
N PHE A 819 -9.17 15.78 -7.56
CA PHE A 819 -8.66 15.44 -8.90
C PHE A 819 -8.69 13.91 -9.16
N LEU A 820 -8.76 13.09 -8.11
CA LEU A 820 -8.80 11.63 -8.17
C LEU A 820 -10.21 11.02 -8.00
N THR A 821 -11.24 11.79 -7.68
CA THR A 821 -12.62 11.33 -7.41
C THR A 821 -13.66 12.31 -7.97
N ASP A 822 -14.92 11.90 -7.95
CA ASP A 822 -16.09 12.64 -8.42
C ASP A 822 -15.92 13.35 -9.78
N ARG A 823 -15.12 12.71 -10.64
CA ARG A 823 -14.91 13.12 -12.02
C ARG A 823 -16.06 12.62 -12.87
N ILE A 824 -16.86 13.55 -13.37
CA ILE A 824 -17.74 13.32 -14.51
C ILE A 824 -16.96 13.67 -15.79
N THR A 825 -17.22 12.94 -16.87
CA THR A 825 -16.62 13.15 -18.18
C THR A 825 -17.68 13.03 -19.25
N ASP A 826 -17.60 13.94 -20.20
CA ASP A 826 -18.54 14.09 -21.31
C ASP A 826 -17.75 13.66 -22.54
N MET A 827 -18.04 12.47 -23.08
CA MET A 827 -17.31 11.93 -24.23
C MET A 827 -17.85 12.59 -25.49
N ARG A 828 -17.26 13.75 -25.76
CA ARG A 828 -17.61 14.63 -26.86
C ARG A 828 -17.23 14.00 -28.21
N LEU A 829 -17.97 14.29 -29.29
CA LEU A 829 -17.60 13.99 -30.69
C LEU A 829 -17.74 15.24 -31.58
N PRO A 830 -17.14 15.28 -32.79
CA PRO A 830 -17.31 16.34 -33.78
C PRO A 830 -18.73 16.43 -34.42
N GLY A 831 -19.78 16.34 -33.59
CA GLY A 831 -21.19 16.31 -33.99
C GLY A 831 -22.16 15.89 -32.88
N PHE A 832 -21.66 15.42 -31.73
CA PHE A 832 -22.41 14.88 -30.59
C PHE A 832 -21.67 15.25 -29.29
N THR A 833 -22.30 15.24 -28.13
CA THR A 833 -21.67 15.53 -26.83
C THR A 833 -22.31 14.68 -25.75
N SER A 834 -21.72 13.50 -25.47
CA SER A 834 -22.37 12.52 -24.60
C SER A 834 -22.79 13.10 -23.28
N SER A 835 -23.99 12.72 -22.82
CA SER A 835 -24.39 12.87 -21.42
C SER A 835 -23.25 12.45 -20.48
N SER A 836 -22.94 13.30 -19.50
CA SER A 836 -21.85 13.14 -18.56
C SER A 836 -21.90 11.80 -17.80
N PHE A 837 -20.80 11.06 -17.76
CA PHE A 837 -20.67 9.83 -16.95
C PHE A 837 -19.44 9.81 -16.05
N TRP A 838 -19.51 9.07 -14.95
CA TRP A 838 -18.51 9.11 -13.87
C TRP A 838 -17.30 8.22 -14.16
N VAL A 839 -16.11 8.83 -14.28
CA VAL A 839 -14.84 8.14 -14.61
C VAL A 839 -13.93 8.13 -13.38
N ASN A 840 -14.33 7.38 -12.36
CA ASN A 840 -13.68 7.30 -11.05
C ASN A 840 -12.78 6.06 -10.90
N MET A 841 -11.69 5.96 -11.68
CA MET A 841 -10.61 4.96 -11.53
C MET A 841 -9.21 5.57 -11.73
N GLY A 842 -8.17 4.93 -11.18
CA GLY A 842 -6.76 5.29 -11.39
C GLY A 842 -6.39 6.75 -11.10
N ILE A 843 -5.27 7.20 -11.68
CA ILE A 843 -4.93 8.63 -11.76
C ILE A 843 -5.07 9.14 -13.21
N PRO A 844 -5.68 10.32 -13.46
CA PRO A 844 -6.00 10.78 -14.82
C PRO A 844 -4.78 10.85 -15.73
N GLN A 845 -4.73 10.01 -16.75
CA GLN A 845 -3.72 10.09 -17.81
C GLN A 845 -3.85 11.42 -18.57
N GLY A 846 -2.74 11.90 -19.12
CA GLY A 846 -2.65 13.23 -19.75
C GLY A 846 -2.51 14.41 -18.77
N SER A 847 -2.79 14.26 -17.47
CA SER A 847 -2.54 15.33 -16.50
C SER A 847 -1.05 15.45 -16.13
N PRO A 848 -0.45 16.65 -16.11
CA PRO A 848 0.92 16.88 -15.64
C PRO A 848 1.17 16.44 -14.19
N LEU A 849 0.11 16.38 -13.37
CA LEU A 849 0.20 15.93 -11.99
C LEU A 849 0.37 14.40 -11.90
N SER A 850 -0.16 13.64 -12.85
CA SER A 850 -0.19 12.17 -12.79
C SER A 850 1.19 11.49 -12.88
N PRO A 851 2.14 11.93 -13.72
CA PRO A 851 3.53 11.45 -13.64
C PRO A 851 4.18 11.67 -12.27
N ILE A 852 3.93 12.82 -11.64
CA ILE A 852 4.46 13.13 -10.30
C ILE A 852 3.81 12.23 -9.24
N LEU A 853 2.49 12.06 -9.30
CA LEU A 853 1.74 11.13 -8.44
C LEU A 853 2.20 9.68 -8.64
N PHE A 854 2.53 9.26 -9.86
CA PHE A 854 3.06 7.93 -10.14
C PHE A 854 4.50 7.75 -9.63
N LEU A 855 5.34 8.79 -9.68
CA LEU A 855 6.66 8.78 -9.02
C LEU A 855 6.54 8.65 -7.50
N PHE A 856 5.58 9.32 -6.86
CA PHE A 856 5.27 9.08 -5.45
C PHE A 856 4.75 7.64 -5.21
N PHE A 857 3.90 7.10 -6.09
CA PHE A 857 3.39 5.73 -6.01
C PHE A 857 4.49 4.65 -6.16
N SER A 858 5.48 4.90 -7.02
CA SER A 858 6.57 3.97 -7.35
C SER A 858 7.83 4.17 -6.48
N MET A 859 7.99 5.30 -5.79
CA MET A 859 9.09 5.58 -4.85
C MET A 859 9.41 4.41 -3.89
N PRO A 860 8.43 3.66 -3.32
CA PRO A 860 8.73 2.51 -2.46
C PRO A 860 9.48 1.37 -3.18
N ILE A 861 9.31 1.23 -4.50
CA ILE A 861 9.97 0.21 -5.34
C ILE A 861 11.45 0.58 -5.55
N VAL A 862 11.74 1.87 -5.76
CA VAL A 862 13.11 2.41 -5.91
C VAL A 862 13.91 2.30 -4.60
N ALA A 863 13.22 2.32 -3.46
CA ALA A 863 13.83 2.00 -2.17
C ALA A 863 14.08 0.49 -1.98
N SER A 864 13.12 -0.36 -2.38
CA SER A 864 13.25 -1.82 -2.31
C SER A 864 12.28 -2.55 -3.25
N ILE A 865 12.82 -3.46 -4.08
CA ILE A 865 12.07 -4.36 -4.96
C ILE A 865 11.81 -5.72 -4.27
N ARG A 866 10.65 -6.35 -4.47
CA ARG A 866 10.45 -7.78 -4.12
C ARG A 866 10.72 -8.69 -5.32
N ILE A 867 11.70 -9.58 -5.19
CA ILE A 867 12.03 -10.64 -6.16
C ILE A 867 11.73 -12.00 -5.54
N LEU A 868 10.87 -12.80 -6.19
CA LEU A 868 10.49 -14.17 -5.78
C LEU A 868 9.98 -14.35 -4.33
N GLY A 869 9.71 -13.25 -3.61
CA GLY A 869 9.25 -13.22 -2.22
C GLY A 869 10.23 -12.59 -1.22
N VAL A 870 11.49 -12.39 -1.63
CA VAL A 870 12.56 -11.67 -0.92
C VAL A 870 12.55 -10.20 -1.33
N GLU A 871 12.71 -9.27 -0.39
CA GLU A 871 12.90 -7.85 -0.72
C GLU A 871 14.40 -7.50 -0.82
N VAL A 872 14.77 -6.79 -1.87
CA VAL A 872 16.13 -6.39 -2.21
C VAL A 872 16.17 -4.87 -2.17
N ASP A 873 16.83 -4.29 -1.17
CA ASP A 873 17.00 -2.85 -1.06
C ASP A 873 18.21 -2.37 -1.87
N ASN A 874 18.19 -1.11 -2.29
CA ASN A 874 19.24 -0.53 -3.13
C ASN A 874 20.64 -0.40 -2.49
N LYS A 875 20.80 -0.80 -1.21
CA LYS A 875 22.09 -0.85 -0.49
C LYS A 875 22.47 -2.28 -0.07
N LEU A 876 21.65 -3.29 -0.39
CA LEU A 876 21.79 -4.69 0.04
C LEU A 876 22.07 -4.83 1.54
N ASN A 877 21.33 -4.06 2.37
CA ASN A 877 21.39 -4.13 3.84
C ASN A 877 20.28 -5.03 4.45
N TRP A 878 19.33 -5.45 3.63
CA TRP A 878 18.23 -6.37 3.93
C TRP A 878 17.19 -5.86 4.93
N GLN A 879 17.23 -4.57 5.29
CA GLN A 879 16.36 -3.98 6.31
C GLN A 879 14.88 -4.01 5.90
N ALA A 880 14.56 -3.69 4.64
CA ALA A 880 13.18 -3.77 4.12
C ALA A 880 12.63 -5.19 4.27
N HIS A 881 13.38 -6.18 3.76
CA HIS A 881 13.01 -7.60 3.82
C HIS A 881 12.79 -8.11 5.23
N ALA A 882 13.71 -7.84 6.17
CA ALA A 882 13.53 -8.29 7.54
C ALA A 882 12.29 -7.66 8.20
N LEU A 883 11.99 -6.38 7.93
CA LEU A 883 10.75 -5.73 8.40
C LEU A 883 9.51 -6.35 7.74
N GLY A 884 9.57 -6.65 6.44
CA GLY A 884 8.51 -7.37 5.69
C GLY A 884 8.28 -8.79 6.20
N LEU A 885 9.34 -9.52 6.56
CA LEU A 885 9.28 -10.80 7.27
C LEU A 885 8.62 -10.61 8.64
N GLY A 886 9.00 -9.59 9.39
CA GLY A 886 8.35 -9.23 10.66
C GLY A 886 6.85 -9.00 10.53
N ALA A 887 6.40 -8.28 9.50
CA ALA A 887 4.97 -8.09 9.21
C ALA A 887 4.25 -9.41 8.87
N LYS A 888 4.83 -10.25 7.98
CA LYS A 888 4.31 -11.59 7.62
C LYS A 888 4.19 -12.49 8.85
N VAL A 889 5.20 -12.49 9.73
CA VAL A 889 5.23 -13.29 10.96
C VAL A 889 4.24 -12.76 12.00
N ASN A 890 4.13 -11.44 12.18
CA ASN A 890 3.13 -10.85 13.07
C ASN A 890 1.69 -11.22 12.67
N ALA A 891 1.38 -11.32 11.37
CA ALA A 891 0.09 -11.83 10.91
C ALA A 891 -0.16 -13.27 11.39
N LYS A 892 0.81 -14.18 11.20
CA LYS A 892 0.69 -15.58 11.67
C LYS A 892 0.73 -15.72 13.20
N MET A 893 1.44 -14.85 13.92
CA MET A 893 1.35 -14.76 15.38
C MET A 893 -0.06 -14.40 15.85
N ASN A 894 -0.76 -13.51 15.14
CA ASN A 894 -2.16 -13.17 15.46
C ASN A 894 -3.10 -14.36 15.18
N ASP A 895 -2.86 -15.15 14.14
CA ASP A 895 -3.63 -16.38 13.89
C ASP A 895 -3.42 -17.41 15.02
N ILE A 896 -2.17 -17.67 15.41
CA ILE A 896 -1.83 -18.56 16.54
C ILE A 896 -2.44 -18.06 17.86
N ALA A 897 -2.43 -16.73 18.08
CA ALA A 897 -3.01 -16.09 19.27
C ALA A 897 -4.55 -15.97 19.26
N ARG A 898 -5.23 -16.45 18.20
CA ARG A 898 -6.69 -16.65 18.19
C ARG A 898 -7.08 -18.05 18.67
N ILE A 899 -6.31 -19.07 18.28
CA ILE A 899 -6.58 -20.48 18.59
C ILE A 899 -5.98 -20.97 19.92
N CYS A 900 -5.17 -20.14 20.59
CA CYS A 900 -4.65 -20.45 21.92
C CYS A 900 -4.55 -19.20 22.80
N ASN A 901 -4.70 -19.39 24.11
CA ASN A 901 -4.38 -18.38 25.11
C ASN A 901 -3.31 -18.94 26.09
N THR A 902 -3.30 -18.49 27.33
CA THR A 902 -2.31 -18.87 28.37
C THR A 902 -2.78 -20.01 29.30
N THR A 903 -3.99 -20.53 29.11
CA THR A 903 -4.56 -21.65 29.87
C THR A 903 -5.34 -22.64 29.00
N ALA A 904 -5.98 -22.21 27.92
CA ALA A 904 -6.73 -23.05 26.98
C ALA A 904 -6.22 -22.95 25.53
N GLY A 905 -6.59 -23.94 24.70
CA GLY A 905 -6.09 -24.18 23.34
C GLY A 905 -4.97 -25.25 23.31
N PRO A 906 -4.39 -25.55 22.13
CA PRO A 906 -3.48 -26.69 21.93
C PRO A 906 -2.23 -26.71 22.82
N ASP A 907 -1.67 -27.90 23.04
CA ASP A 907 -0.48 -28.10 23.88
C ASP A 907 0.79 -27.40 23.33
N MET A 908 1.81 -27.23 24.18
CA MET A 908 3.04 -26.54 23.81
C MET A 908 3.83 -27.23 22.67
N ILE A 909 3.71 -28.55 22.52
CA ILE A 909 4.35 -29.32 21.44
C ILE A 909 3.61 -29.10 20.11
N ALA A 910 2.28 -29.09 20.13
CA ALA A 910 1.42 -28.76 19.00
C ALA A 910 1.66 -27.32 18.51
N LEU A 911 1.64 -26.33 19.42
CA LEU A 911 1.92 -24.93 19.09
C LEU A 911 3.36 -24.72 18.60
N ARG A 912 4.33 -25.44 19.17
CA ARG A 912 5.72 -25.44 18.67
C ARG A 912 5.80 -26.01 17.26
N GLN A 913 5.11 -27.11 16.99
CA GLN A 913 5.10 -27.71 15.66
C GLN A 913 4.44 -26.78 14.65
N LEU A 914 3.35 -26.10 15.01
CA LEU A 914 2.69 -25.08 14.21
C LEU A 914 3.62 -23.89 13.90
N TYR A 915 4.43 -23.42 14.87
CA TYR A 915 5.47 -22.43 14.63
C TYR A 915 6.55 -22.95 13.65
N ILE A 916 6.96 -24.22 13.76
CA ILE A 916 7.95 -24.84 12.86
C ILE A 916 7.41 -25.02 11.44
N THR A 917 6.11 -25.29 11.25
CA THR A 917 5.51 -25.50 9.92
C THR A 917 5.01 -24.22 9.26
N THR A 918 4.54 -23.22 10.02
CA THR A 918 3.91 -22.02 9.45
C THR A 918 4.75 -20.74 9.57
N VAL A 919 5.56 -20.60 10.63
CA VAL A 919 6.32 -19.36 10.89
C VAL A 919 7.77 -19.49 10.43
N ARG A 920 8.46 -20.59 10.75
CA ARG A 920 9.86 -20.78 10.33
C ARG A 920 10.07 -20.69 8.81
N PRO A 921 9.22 -21.28 7.94
CA PRO A 921 9.40 -21.20 6.49
C PRO A 921 9.18 -19.79 5.91
N ILE A 922 8.48 -18.90 6.63
CA ILE A 922 8.43 -17.47 6.26
C ILE A 922 9.81 -16.85 6.47
N ILE A 923 10.46 -17.13 7.61
CA ILE A 923 11.73 -16.49 7.98
C ILE A 923 12.91 -17.07 7.17
N SER A 924 12.94 -18.37 6.86
CA SER A 924 14.01 -18.98 6.03
C SER A 924 13.78 -18.93 4.52
N HIS A 925 12.74 -18.23 4.06
CA HIS A 925 12.49 -18.02 2.64
C HIS A 925 13.68 -17.29 1.97
N GLY A 926 14.31 -17.96 1.00
CA GLY A 926 15.47 -17.46 0.25
C GLY A 926 16.74 -17.21 1.06
N CYS A 927 16.88 -17.74 2.30
CA CYS A 927 17.91 -17.27 3.22
C CYS A 927 19.36 -17.45 2.73
N GLY A 928 19.69 -18.47 1.95
CA GLY A 928 21.03 -18.58 1.34
C GLY A 928 21.42 -17.44 0.38
N ALA A 929 20.50 -16.57 -0.02
CA ALA A 929 20.77 -15.42 -0.88
C ALA A 929 21.01 -14.10 -0.10
N TRP A 930 20.43 -13.95 1.09
CA TRP A 930 20.42 -12.69 1.87
C TRP A 930 20.95 -12.82 3.31
N PHE A 931 20.98 -14.03 3.87
CA PHE A 931 21.42 -14.26 5.24
C PHE A 931 22.92 -14.60 5.29
N ILE A 932 23.72 -13.63 5.70
CA ILE A 932 25.12 -13.78 6.09
C ILE A 932 25.28 -13.02 7.41
N TYR A 933 25.84 -13.67 8.43
CA TYR A 933 25.98 -13.09 9.76
C TYR A 933 27.20 -13.68 10.49
N GLY A 934 28.17 -12.84 10.86
CA GLY A 934 29.36 -13.26 11.60
C GLY A 934 30.05 -12.14 12.37
N GLU A 935 31.20 -12.47 12.98
CA GLU A 935 32.04 -11.50 13.67
C GLU A 935 33.11 -10.87 12.76
N ALA A 936 33.54 -11.59 11.72
CA ALA A 936 34.37 -11.05 10.64
C ALA A 936 33.61 -10.00 9.82
N LYS A 937 34.32 -8.98 9.31
CA LYS A 937 33.74 -7.91 8.47
C LYS A 937 33.60 -8.34 7.00
N VAL A 938 32.69 -9.28 6.74
CA VAL A 938 32.26 -9.59 5.36
C VAL A 938 31.44 -8.42 4.80
N LYS A 939 31.68 -8.02 3.55
CA LYS A 939 30.92 -6.94 2.89
C LYS A 939 29.46 -7.37 2.70
N TYR A 940 28.50 -6.45 2.86
CA TYR A 940 27.05 -6.67 2.66
C TYR A 940 26.37 -7.75 3.55
N GLN A 941 26.99 -8.16 4.66
CA GLN A 941 26.32 -9.02 5.66
C GLN A 941 25.22 -8.25 6.44
N ILE A 942 24.27 -8.95 7.04
CA ILE A 942 23.19 -8.30 7.80
C ILE A 942 23.76 -7.61 9.06
N THR A 943 23.19 -6.46 9.45
CA THR A 943 23.68 -5.72 10.61
C THR A 943 23.37 -6.45 11.92
N LYS A 944 24.16 -6.20 12.98
CA LYS A 944 23.89 -6.75 14.33
C LYS A 944 22.54 -6.29 14.89
N ASP A 945 22.04 -5.15 14.45
CA ASP A 945 20.69 -4.66 14.75
C ASP A 945 19.61 -5.49 14.05
N LEU A 946 19.81 -5.86 12.79
CA LEU A 946 18.89 -6.71 12.05
C LEU A 946 18.85 -8.15 12.59
N GLY A 947 20.01 -8.70 12.94
CA GLY A 947 20.10 -9.99 13.64
C GLY A 947 19.35 -9.97 14.98
N ARG A 948 19.54 -8.92 15.78
CA ARG A 948 18.77 -8.70 17.02
C ARG A 948 17.27 -8.55 16.77
N TYR A 949 16.85 -7.90 15.68
CA TYR A 949 15.45 -7.74 15.30
C TYR A 949 14.80 -9.09 14.93
N LEU A 950 15.43 -9.89 14.06
CA LEU A 950 14.96 -11.24 13.72
C LEU A 950 14.84 -12.12 14.96
N GLY A 951 15.85 -12.11 15.84
CA GLY A 951 15.80 -12.78 17.14
C GLY A 951 14.63 -12.27 18.00
N SER A 952 14.34 -10.97 18.01
CA SER A 952 13.21 -10.42 18.76
C SER A 952 11.85 -10.95 18.29
N ILE A 953 11.68 -11.17 16.97
CA ILE A 953 10.45 -11.73 16.39
C ILE A 953 10.27 -13.20 16.81
N GLN A 954 11.32 -14.03 16.69
CA GLN A 954 11.29 -15.42 17.17
C GLN A 954 10.90 -15.47 18.65
N ASN A 955 11.53 -14.64 19.48
CA ASN A 955 11.27 -14.60 20.92
C ASN A 955 9.83 -14.16 21.26
N GLN A 956 9.21 -13.32 20.44
CA GLN A 956 7.79 -12.98 20.59
C GLN A 956 6.87 -14.15 20.19
N CYS A 957 7.16 -14.84 19.07
CA CYS A 957 6.44 -16.05 18.67
C CYS A 957 6.49 -17.12 19.77
N LEU A 958 7.68 -17.39 20.29
CA LEU A 958 7.88 -18.49 21.23
C LEU A 958 7.30 -18.21 22.62
N ARG A 959 7.16 -16.94 23.03
CA ARG A 959 6.38 -16.58 24.23
C ARG A 959 4.90 -16.89 24.08
N ILE A 960 4.32 -16.71 22.89
CA ILE A 960 2.92 -17.16 22.61
C ILE A 960 2.86 -18.69 22.63
N VAL A 961 3.76 -19.37 21.92
CA VAL A 961 3.81 -20.86 21.87
C VAL A 961 3.95 -21.49 23.26
N THR A 962 4.76 -20.91 24.14
CA THR A 962 5.05 -21.48 25.48
C THR A 962 4.19 -20.94 26.61
N GLY A 963 3.56 -19.76 26.44
CA GLY A 963 2.87 -19.05 27.52
C GLY A 963 3.78 -18.23 28.45
N ALA A 964 5.08 -18.12 28.14
CA ALA A 964 6.04 -17.35 28.92
C ALA A 964 5.77 -15.83 28.89
N LEU A 965 6.01 -15.14 30.02
CA LEU A 965 5.72 -13.72 30.18
C LEU A 965 6.58 -12.81 29.28
N ALA A 966 6.09 -11.59 29.03
CA ALA A 966 6.66 -10.67 28.04
C ALA A 966 8.15 -10.29 28.26
N ARG A 967 8.67 -10.39 29.49
CA ARG A 967 10.07 -10.11 29.83
C ARG A 967 10.99 -11.34 29.92
N THR A 968 10.49 -12.57 29.74
CA THR A 968 11.31 -13.80 29.85
C THR A 968 12.49 -13.77 28.88
N LYS A 969 13.73 -14.04 29.35
CA LYS A 969 14.95 -14.02 28.51
C LYS A 969 14.81 -15.00 27.34
N GLY A 970 15.10 -14.53 26.13
CA GLY A 970 14.86 -15.29 24.89
C GLY A 970 15.56 -16.63 24.82
N ARG A 971 16.86 -16.68 25.18
CA ARG A 971 17.66 -17.92 25.23
C ARG A 971 17.01 -19.02 26.10
N ALA A 972 16.34 -18.64 27.20
CA ALA A 972 15.64 -19.60 28.06
C ALA A 972 14.34 -20.15 27.43
N VAL A 973 13.58 -19.31 26.71
CA VAL A 973 12.39 -19.77 25.96
C VAL A 973 12.80 -20.68 24.79
N ASN A 974 13.87 -20.33 24.06
CA ASN A 974 14.43 -21.15 22.99
C ASN A 974 14.86 -22.54 23.51
N LYS A 975 15.49 -22.60 24.71
CA LYS A 975 15.89 -23.85 25.38
C LYS A 975 14.69 -24.70 25.75
N GLU A 976 13.76 -24.16 26.53
CA GLU A 976 12.60 -24.91 27.04
C GLU A 976 11.67 -25.39 25.90
N ALA A 977 11.56 -24.61 24.82
CA ALA A 977 10.88 -25.04 23.60
C ALA A 977 11.71 -26.00 22.71
N TYR A 978 13.01 -26.19 22.96
CA TYR A 978 13.96 -26.87 22.07
C TYR A 978 13.82 -26.39 20.61
N VAL A 979 13.98 -25.09 20.40
CA VAL A 979 13.91 -24.42 19.09
C VAL A 979 15.20 -23.62 18.90
N GLU A 980 16.06 -24.01 17.96
CA GLU A 980 17.35 -23.31 17.79
C GLU A 980 17.15 -21.81 17.48
N ASP A 981 18.08 -20.99 17.96
CA ASP A 981 18.05 -19.53 17.75
C ASP A 981 17.94 -19.22 16.26
N ILE A 982 17.13 -18.23 15.90
CA ILE A 982 16.80 -17.96 14.50
C ILE A 982 18.02 -17.68 13.63
N LEU A 983 19.10 -17.11 14.19
CA LEU A 983 20.33 -16.86 13.45
C LEU A 983 21.07 -18.18 13.15
N VAL A 984 21.09 -19.12 14.11
CA VAL A 984 21.65 -20.48 13.93
C VAL A 984 20.77 -21.33 13.00
N TYR A 985 19.44 -21.15 13.05
CA TYR A 985 18.50 -21.78 12.12
C TYR A 985 18.76 -21.33 10.68
N LEU A 986 18.91 -20.02 10.47
CA LEU A 986 19.12 -19.43 9.15
C LEU A 986 20.50 -19.77 8.59
N ASP A 987 21.56 -19.70 9.40
CA ASP A 987 22.91 -20.12 9.03
C ASP A 987 22.96 -21.58 8.55
N ARG A 988 22.36 -22.49 9.32
CA ARG A 988 22.26 -23.91 8.95
C ARG A 988 21.47 -24.11 7.64
N VAL A 989 20.39 -23.38 7.41
CA VAL A 989 19.57 -23.52 6.19
C VAL A 989 20.28 -22.89 4.99
N ALA A 990 20.92 -21.73 5.14
CA ALA A 990 21.72 -21.06 4.10
C ALA A 990 22.90 -21.94 3.65
N THR A 991 23.66 -22.50 4.61
CA THR A 991 24.80 -23.38 4.32
C THR A 991 24.36 -24.66 3.60
N VAL A 992 23.24 -25.28 4.01
CA VAL A 992 22.68 -26.46 3.31
C VAL A 992 22.14 -26.10 1.91
N GLN A 993 21.52 -24.92 1.72
CA GLN A 993 21.08 -24.45 0.41
C GLN A 993 22.27 -24.23 -0.54
N ARG A 994 23.36 -23.59 -0.07
CA ARG A 994 24.58 -23.44 -0.87
C ARG A 994 25.26 -24.77 -1.14
N ALA A 995 25.42 -25.65 -0.15
CA ALA A 995 26.16 -26.90 -0.32
C ALA A 995 25.52 -27.81 -1.38
N ARG A 996 24.20 -27.75 -1.57
CA ARG A 996 23.50 -28.46 -2.66
C ARG A 996 23.73 -27.87 -4.04
N ALA A 997 23.99 -26.56 -4.13
CA ALA A 997 24.22 -25.87 -5.39
C ALA A 997 25.67 -26.05 -5.90
N LEU A 998 26.61 -26.49 -5.06
CA LEU A 998 28.04 -26.63 -5.42
C LEU A 998 28.28 -27.55 -6.64
N ASP A 999 27.44 -28.58 -6.81
CA ASP A 999 27.58 -29.58 -7.87
C ASP A 999 26.79 -29.20 -9.15
N THR A 1000 26.25 -27.98 -9.24
CA THR A 1000 25.45 -27.52 -10.40
C THR A 1000 26.33 -26.94 -11.52
N PRO A 1001 25.90 -27.04 -12.80
CA PRO A 1001 26.58 -26.38 -13.91
C PRO A 1001 26.73 -24.87 -13.70
N ASP A 1002 25.72 -24.21 -13.13
CA ASP A 1002 25.76 -22.77 -12.87
C ASP A 1002 26.71 -22.39 -11.73
N HIS A 1003 26.94 -23.23 -10.72
CA HIS A 1003 28.00 -22.95 -9.74
C HIS A 1003 29.38 -22.96 -10.38
N GLU A 1004 29.70 -23.93 -11.26
CA GLU A 1004 30.99 -23.96 -11.94
C GLU A 1004 31.13 -22.82 -12.97
N ARG A 1005 30.04 -22.46 -13.68
CA ARG A 1005 29.97 -21.24 -14.51
C ARG A 1005 30.26 -19.98 -13.70
N LEU A 1006 29.59 -19.81 -12.55
CA LEU A 1006 29.81 -18.72 -11.61
C LEU A 1006 31.21 -18.76 -10.96
N ARG A 1007 31.84 -19.94 -10.81
CA ARG A 1007 33.21 -20.10 -10.30
C ARG A 1007 34.26 -19.65 -11.31
N ARG A 1008 34.05 -19.93 -12.60
CA ARG A 1008 34.93 -19.49 -13.71
C ARG A 1008 34.93 -17.97 -13.85
N ILE A 1009 33.75 -17.35 -13.90
CA ILE A 1009 33.58 -15.88 -13.97
C ILE A 1009 34.34 -15.18 -12.83
N ARG A 1010 34.33 -15.76 -11.62
CA ARG A 1010 34.99 -15.16 -10.44
C ARG A 1010 36.52 -15.26 -10.40
N ARG A 1011 37.15 -16.15 -11.17
CA ARG A 1011 38.62 -16.29 -11.19
C ARG A 1011 39.33 -15.28 -12.10
N GLN A 1012 38.59 -14.54 -12.92
CA GLN A 1012 39.14 -13.47 -13.74
C GLN A 1012 39.36 -12.21 -12.90
N GLY A 1013 40.61 -11.74 -12.81
CA GLY A 1013 40.96 -10.37 -12.41
C GLY A 1013 41.20 -10.07 -10.91
N ARG A 1014 41.24 -11.06 -10.01
CA ARG A 1014 41.31 -10.81 -8.54
C ARG A 1014 42.56 -11.37 -7.86
N THR A 1015 43.06 -10.65 -6.84
CA THR A 1015 44.00 -11.21 -5.86
C THR A 1015 43.26 -12.10 -4.85
N PRO A 1016 43.91 -13.09 -4.22
CA PRO A 1016 43.25 -13.99 -3.27
C PRO A 1016 42.58 -13.25 -2.10
N ALA A 1017 43.28 -12.30 -1.47
CA ALA A 1017 42.77 -11.58 -0.30
C ALA A 1017 41.53 -10.69 -0.61
N GLU A 1018 41.39 -10.20 -1.84
CA GLU A 1018 40.19 -9.46 -2.28
C GLU A 1018 39.00 -10.38 -2.59
N PHE A 1019 39.25 -11.68 -2.82
CA PHE A 1019 38.23 -12.69 -2.99
C PHE A 1019 37.66 -13.19 -1.65
N ASP A 1020 38.51 -13.33 -0.62
CA ASP A 1020 38.13 -13.88 0.69
C ASP A 1020 37.09 -13.06 1.45
N LEU A 1021 37.07 -11.74 1.28
CA LEU A 1021 36.15 -10.81 1.97
C LEU A 1021 34.75 -10.73 1.34
N HIS A 1022 34.48 -11.52 0.29
CA HIS A 1022 33.25 -11.45 -0.49
C HIS A 1022 32.10 -12.26 0.16
N PRO A 1023 30.85 -11.74 0.23
CA PRO A 1023 29.71 -12.45 0.83
C PRO A 1023 29.51 -13.87 0.34
N TYR A 1024 29.67 -14.09 -0.98
CA TYR A 1024 29.54 -15.41 -1.57
C TYR A 1024 30.61 -16.41 -1.06
N HIS A 1025 31.84 -15.97 -0.78
CA HIS A 1025 32.94 -16.87 -0.45
C HIS A 1025 32.81 -17.45 0.98
N ALA A 1026 32.40 -16.63 1.95
CA ALA A 1026 32.17 -17.09 3.32
C ALA A 1026 31.16 -18.25 3.40
N LEU A 1027 30.05 -18.14 2.67
CA LEU A 1027 29.06 -19.24 2.54
C LEU A 1027 29.59 -20.41 1.69
N ASP A 1028 30.42 -20.15 0.67
CA ASP A 1028 31.00 -21.21 -0.17
C ASP A 1028 31.94 -22.11 0.62
N HIS A 1029 32.80 -21.53 1.46
CA HIS A 1029 33.75 -22.25 2.30
C HIS A 1029 33.04 -23.16 3.32
N ALA A 1030 32.07 -22.61 4.07
CA ALA A 1030 31.28 -23.37 5.04
C ALA A 1030 30.51 -24.52 4.36
N ALA A 1031 30.01 -24.30 3.14
CA ALA A 1031 29.29 -25.29 2.36
C ALA A 1031 30.18 -26.41 1.78
N ARG A 1032 31.39 -26.09 1.31
CA ARG A 1032 32.39 -27.08 0.86
C ARG A 1032 32.76 -28.03 1.99
N TYR A 1033 33.11 -27.46 3.15
CA TYR A 1033 33.43 -28.21 4.36
C TYR A 1033 32.29 -29.12 4.84
N LEU A 1034 31.02 -28.69 4.69
CA LEU A 1034 29.85 -29.52 4.95
C LEU A 1034 29.68 -30.66 3.94
N LEU A 1035 29.96 -30.42 2.66
CA LEU A 1035 29.87 -31.42 1.59
C LEU A 1035 31.00 -32.47 1.68
N GLU A 1036 32.22 -32.04 2.01
CA GLU A 1036 33.38 -32.90 2.28
C GLU A 1036 33.07 -33.87 3.44
N ARG A 1037 32.70 -33.35 4.62
CA ARG A 1037 32.29 -34.16 5.78
C ARG A 1037 31.11 -35.10 5.48
N ALA A 1038 30.19 -34.69 4.60
CA ALA A 1038 29.09 -35.56 4.17
C ALA A 1038 29.59 -36.72 3.30
N ASN A 1039 30.46 -36.46 2.33
CA ASN A 1039 31.08 -37.46 1.45
C ASN A 1039 32.00 -38.46 2.19
N GLU A 1040 32.63 -38.02 3.28
CA GLU A 1040 33.39 -38.87 4.21
C GLU A 1040 32.48 -39.77 5.05
N SER A 1041 31.36 -39.24 5.53
CA SER A 1041 30.39 -39.99 6.34
C SER A 1041 29.57 -41.03 5.57
N CYS A 1042 29.67 -41.03 4.24
CA CYS A 1042 28.88 -41.82 3.30
C CYS A 1042 29.69 -42.99 2.71
N ARG A 1043 29.34 -44.24 3.07
CA ARG A 1043 29.88 -45.45 2.42
C ARG A 1043 29.45 -45.56 0.95
N ASP A 1044 28.18 -45.28 0.69
CA ASP A 1044 27.66 -45.02 -0.66
C ASP A 1044 27.54 -43.50 -0.85
N ARG A 1045 28.15 -43.00 -1.92
CA ARG A 1045 28.19 -41.57 -2.29
C ARG A 1045 27.12 -41.18 -3.31
N SER A 1046 26.08 -41.99 -3.50
CA SER A 1046 24.92 -41.60 -4.33
C SER A 1046 24.35 -40.24 -3.88
N PRO A 1047 23.95 -39.35 -4.82
CA PRO A 1047 23.61 -37.96 -4.46
C PRO A 1047 22.52 -37.83 -3.39
N ASN A 1048 21.56 -38.75 -3.36
CA ASN A 1048 20.49 -38.75 -2.34
C ASN A 1048 20.98 -39.16 -0.95
N ASN A 1049 22.03 -39.98 -0.82
CA ASN A 1049 22.61 -40.33 0.48
C ASN A 1049 23.55 -39.23 0.98
N VAL A 1050 24.35 -38.61 0.10
CA VAL A 1050 25.14 -37.40 0.44
C VAL A 1050 24.20 -36.26 0.89
N ARG A 1051 23.12 -35.97 0.16
CA ARG A 1051 22.09 -34.98 0.56
C ARG A 1051 21.48 -35.25 1.94
N LYS A 1052 21.26 -36.53 2.31
CA LYS A 1052 20.79 -36.90 3.66
C LYS A 1052 21.88 -36.65 4.72
N ALA A 1053 23.12 -37.01 4.42
CA ALA A 1053 24.27 -36.80 5.32
C ALA A 1053 24.52 -35.31 5.59
N MET A 1054 24.54 -34.44 4.56
CA MET A 1054 24.66 -32.98 4.73
C MET A 1054 23.60 -32.43 5.68
N VAL A 1055 22.33 -32.84 5.51
CA VAL A 1055 21.22 -32.40 6.37
C VAL A 1055 21.33 -32.97 7.80
N LYS A 1056 21.92 -34.14 7.99
CA LYS A 1056 22.21 -34.73 9.31
C LYS A 1056 23.34 -33.96 10.02
N ILE A 1057 24.47 -33.76 9.35
CA ILE A 1057 25.66 -33.09 9.88
C ILE A 1057 25.34 -31.64 10.24
N ALA A 1058 24.74 -30.87 9.33
CA ALA A 1058 24.39 -29.48 9.61
C ALA A 1058 23.43 -29.33 10.80
N LYS A 1059 22.52 -30.30 11.02
CA LYS A 1059 21.66 -30.34 12.23
C LYS A 1059 22.45 -30.62 13.50
N GLN A 1060 23.49 -31.45 13.44
CA GLN A 1060 24.40 -31.68 14.56
C GLN A 1060 25.22 -30.42 14.87
N ASP A 1061 25.84 -29.80 13.87
CA ASP A 1061 26.64 -28.57 14.03
C ASP A 1061 25.80 -27.44 14.67
N SER A 1062 24.55 -27.28 14.23
CA SER A 1062 23.57 -26.34 14.79
C SER A 1062 23.13 -26.68 16.22
N HIS A 1063 23.02 -27.97 16.56
CA HIS A 1063 22.74 -28.42 17.92
C HIS A 1063 23.92 -28.11 18.85
N GLU A 1064 25.15 -28.42 18.44
CA GLU A 1064 26.37 -28.10 19.17
C GLU A 1064 26.57 -26.59 19.34
N MET A 1065 26.28 -25.79 18.32
CA MET A 1065 26.29 -24.33 18.40
C MET A 1065 25.23 -23.80 19.37
N SER A 1066 24.03 -24.40 19.40
CA SER A 1066 22.99 -24.06 20.38
C SER A 1066 23.43 -24.39 21.82
N CYS A 1067 24.13 -25.52 22.02
CA CYS A 1067 24.76 -25.86 23.30
C CYS A 1067 25.83 -24.83 23.69
N LYS A 1068 26.74 -24.45 22.78
CA LYS A 1068 27.78 -23.43 23.01
C LYS A 1068 27.20 -22.06 23.38
N ILE A 1069 26.13 -21.63 22.72
CA ILE A 1069 25.39 -20.39 23.03
C ILE A 1069 24.71 -20.48 24.41
N TRP A 1070 24.22 -21.66 24.81
CA TRP A 1070 23.64 -21.87 26.13
C TRP A 1070 24.71 -21.86 27.24
N SER A 1071 25.83 -22.57 27.08
CA SER A 1071 26.92 -22.57 28.07
C SER A 1071 27.45 -21.15 28.31
N ARG A 1072 27.74 -20.41 27.23
CA ARG A 1072 28.12 -18.99 27.32
C ARG A 1072 27.06 -18.15 28.04
N HIS A 1073 25.77 -18.44 27.87
CA HIS A 1073 24.73 -17.74 28.61
C HIS A 1073 24.79 -18.00 30.12
N VAL A 1074 25.10 -19.23 30.52
CA VAL A 1074 25.24 -19.62 31.93
C VAL A 1074 26.53 -19.02 32.52
N GLU A 1075 27.62 -18.98 31.77
CA GLU A 1075 28.88 -18.32 32.12
C GLU A 1075 28.69 -16.81 32.34
N GLU A 1076 28.11 -16.10 31.36
CA GLU A 1076 27.68 -14.69 31.46
C GLU A 1076 26.86 -14.45 32.74
N ARG A 1077 25.96 -15.39 33.07
CA ARG A 1077 25.06 -15.32 34.23
C ARG A 1077 25.72 -15.65 35.56
N ASN A 1078 26.73 -16.51 35.59
CA ASN A 1078 27.47 -16.84 36.81
C ASN A 1078 28.37 -15.67 37.26
N ASN A 1079 28.73 -14.79 36.31
CA ASN A 1079 29.48 -13.55 36.58
C ASN A 1079 28.56 -12.37 36.97
N GLU A 1080 27.24 -12.45 36.77
CA GLU A 1080 26.28 -11.49 37.36
C GLU A 1080 26.16 -11.77 38.87
N LEU A 1081 26.50 -10.82 39.75
CA LEU A 1081 26.37 -10.90 41.23
C LEU A 1081 24.91 -11.02 41.76
N SER A 1082 23.97 -11.43 40.92
CA SER A 1082 22.55 -11.59 41.21
C SER A 1082 22.29 -12.89 41.97
N ARG A 1083 21.94 -12.80 43.26
CA ARG A 1083 21.77 -13.92 44.21
C ARG A 1083 20.67 -14.96 43.89
N PHE A 1084 20.05 -14.96 42.70
CA PHE A 1084 18.98 -15.88 42.33
C PHE A 1084 19.13 -16.40 40.88
N ARG A 1085 19.24 -17.74 40.73
CA ARG A 1085 19.27 -18.45 39.43
C ARG A 1085 17.99 -19.27 39.25
N SER A 1086 17.41 -19.33 38.05
CA SER A 1086 16.18 -20.09 37.79
C SER A 1086 16.44 -21.58 37.58
N ALA A 1087 15.40 -22.42 37.65
CA ALA A 1087 15.52 -23.86 37.38
C ALA A 1087 15.83 -24.17 35.90
N ALA A 1088 15.48 -23.28 34.97
CA ALA A 1088 15.90 -23.34 33.57
C ALA A 1088 17.39 -22.99 33.41
N ASP A 1089 17.90 -22.03 34.19
CA ASP A 1089 19.33 -21.64 34.21
C ASP A 1089 20.21 -22.75 34.81
N MET A 1090 19.77 -23.38 35.90
CA MET A 1090 20.55 -24.37 36.68
C MET A 1090 20.37 -25.83 36.24
N ASP A 1091 19.59 -26.08 35.19
CA ASP A 1091 19.36 -27.41 34.60
C ASP A 1091 20.66 -27.97 33.99
N LYS A 1092 21.36 -28.81 34.77
CA LYS A 1092 22.66 -29.43 34.47
C LYS A 1092 22.70 -30.22 33.15
N ALA A 1093 21.56 -30.71 32.66
CA ALA A 1093 21.47 -31.40 31.38
C ALA A 1093 21.61 -30.44 30.17
N GLY A 1094 21.66 -29.13 30.41
CA GLY A 1094 21.94 -28.15 29.37
C GLY A 1094 20.85 -28.08 28.29
N TRP A 1095 21.27 -27.85 27.05
CA TRP A 1095 20.41 -27.76 25.87
C TRP A 1095 20.23 -29.14 25.22
N GLY A 1096 18.99 -29.62 25.08
CA GLY A 1096 18.74 -30.90 24.43
C GLY A 1096 17.26 -31.29 24.30
N PRO A 1097 16.96 -32.40 23.59
CA PRO A 1097 15.58 -32.87 23.39
C PRO A 1097 14.82 -33.13 24.70
N HIS A 1098 15.53 -33.36 25.81
CA HIS A 1098 14.95 -33.51 27.15
C HIS A 1098 14.22 -32.24 27.64
N ASN A 1099 14.63 -31.04 27.20
CA ASN A 1099 13.94 -29.80 27.58
C ASN A 1099 12.47 -29.85 27.14
N LEU A 1100 12.22 -30.21 25.88
CA LEU A 1100 10.87 -30.33 25.32
C LEU A 1100 10.10 -31.56 25.85
N LYS A 1101 10.79 -32.66 26.20
CA LYS A 1101 10.13 -33.86 26.75
C LYS A 1101 9.32 -33.55 28.02
N ARG A 1102 9.76 -32.58 28.83
CA ARG A 1102 9.07 -32.14 30.07
C ARG A 1102 7.65 -31.60 29.85
N TYR A 1103 7.34 -31.15 28.63
CA TYR A 1103 6.03 -30.57 28.27
C TYR A 1103 5.11 -31.59 27.56
N ARG A 1104 5.49 -32.87 27.49
CA ARG A 1104 4.72 -33.90 26.79
C ARG A 1104 3.56 -34.40 27.66
N GLY A 1105 2.33 -34.23 27.16
CA GLY A 1105 1.12 -34.68 27.86
C GLY A 1105 0.62 -33.69 28.92
N LEU A 1106 1.26 -32.53 29.07
CA LEU A 1106 0.77 -31.46 29.93
C LEU A 1106 -0.37 -30.70 29.24
N SER A 1107 -1.37 -30.29 30.03
CA SER A 1107 -2.37 -29.33 29.56
C SER A 1107 -1.75 -27.99 29.19
N ARG A 1108 -2.51 -27.13 28.51
CA ARG A 1108 -2.04 -25.78 28.13
C ARG A 1108 -1.79 -24.90 29.35
N ALA A 1109 -2.60 -25.01 30.40
CA ALA A 1109 -2.38 -24.38 31.68
C ALA A 1109 -1.11 -24.91 32.38
N GLN A 1110 -0.96 -26.24 32.51
CA GLN A 1110 0.21 -26.87 33.13
C GLN A 1110 1.51 -26.50 32.40
N SER A 1111 1.54 -26.55 31.08
CA SER A 1111 2.68 -26.13 30.25
C SER A 1111 3.08 -24.67 30.52
N THR A 1112 2.07 -23.79 30.61
CA THR A 1112 2.28 -22.36 30.83
C THR A 1112 2.77 -22.06 32.25
N MET A 1113 2.21 -22.74 33.26
CA MET A 1113 2.68 -22.63 34.65
C MET A 1113 4.12 -23.14 34.76
N LEU A 1114 4.42 -24.32 34.19
CA LEU A 1114 5.73 -24.94 34.26
C LEU A 1114 6.83 -24.02 33.71
N ILE A 1115 6.65 -23.40 32.53
CA ILE A 1115 7.70 -22.52 31.99
C ILE A 1115 7.84 -21.20 32.80
N GLN A 1116 6.76 -20.67 33.37
CA GLN A 1116 6.83 -19.51 34.25
C GLN A 1116 7.57 -19.84 35.56
N CYS A 1117 7.29 -21.00 36.18
CA CYS A 1117 8.03 -21.54 37.32
C CYS A 1117 9.51 -21.80 36.98
N ARG A 1118 9.79 -22.56 35.91
CA ARG A 1118 11.16 -22.96 35.52
C ARG A 1118 12.05 -21.78 35.21
N THR A 1119 11.54 -20.77 34.50
CA THR A 1119 12.30 -19.56 34.15
C THR A 1119 12.33 -18.50 35.25
N GLY A 1120 11.46 -18.60 36.27
CA GLY A 1120 11.29 -17.58 37.31
C GLY A 1120 10.54 -16.32 36.84
N TYR A 1121 10.08 -16.27 35.59
CA TYR A 1121 9.28 -15.18 35.03
C TYR A 1121 7.80 -15.48 35.22
N ILE A 1122 7.32 -15.32 36.45
CA ILE A 1122 5.96 -15.65 36.91
C ILE A 1122 5.33 -14.45 37.65
N ALA A 1123 4.01 -14.38 37.75
CA ALA A 1123 3.29 -13.23 38.32
C ALA A 1123 3.29 -13.16 39.88
N LEU A 1124 4.41 -13.47 40.53
CA LEU A 1124 4.64 -13.36 41.98
C LEU A 1124 5.24 -11.99 42.37
N ASN A 1125 5.12 -11.57 43.63
CA ASN A 1125 5.44 -10.22 44.12
C ASN A 1125 6.86 -9.76 43.75
N LYS A 1126 7.92 -10.59 43.86
CA LYS A 1126 9.28 -10.17 43.43
C LYS A 1126 9.35 -9.78 41.96
N TYR A 1127 8.68 -10.53 41.08
CA TYR A 1127 8.63 -10.23 39.66
C TYR A 1127 7.76 -9.00 39.38
N LEU A 1128 6.59 -8.91 40.01
CA LEU A 1128 5.69 -7.76 39.89
C LEU A 1128 6.37 -6.47 40.40
N HIS A 1129 7.16 -6.55 41.46
CA HIS A 1129 7.98 -5.45 41.96
C HIS A 1129 9.11 -5.08 40.99
N TRP A 1130 9.85 -6.06 40.46
CA TRP A 1130 10.90 -5.83 39.45
C TRP A 1130 10.40 -5.14 38.17
N ILE A 1131 9.12 -5.31 37.80
CA ILE A 1131 8.50 -4.59 36.68
C ILE A 1131 7.83 -3.25 37.08
N ASN A 1132 7.85 -2.86 38.36
CA ASN A 1132 7.17 -1.72 38.96
C ASN A 1132 5.62 -1.80 38.86
N ALA A 1133 5.08 -3.01 38.97
CA ALA A 1133 3.65 -3.27 39.06
C ALA A 1133 3.14 -3.44 40.51
N TYR A 1134 4.00 -3.86 41.45
CA TYR A 1134 3.62 -4.07 42.87
C TYR A 1134 4.65 -3.43 43.81
N GLU A 1135 4.21 -2.97 44.98
CA GLU A 1135 4.99 -2.03 45.80
C GLU A 1135 6.10 -2.70 46.62
N SER A 1136 5.96 -3.98 46.98
CA SER A 1136 6.95 -4.77 47.71
C SER A 1136 7.32 -6.05 46.95
N PRO A 1137 8.56 -6.54 47.02
CA PRO A 1137 8.93 -7.86 46.48
C PRO A 1137 8.57 -9.02 47.42
N LEU A 1138 8.25 -8.73 48.69
CA LEU A 1138 8.03 -9.73 49.74
C LEU A 1138 6.81 -10.61 49.49
N CYS A 1139 6.87 -11.84 49.98
CA CYS A 1139 5.74 -12.73 50.15
C CYS A 1139 4.82 -12.23 51.27
N ASP A 1140 3.53 -12.55 51.18
CA ASP A 1140 2.53 -12.15 52.18
C ASP A 1140 2.79 -12.82 53.56
N CYS A 1141 3.69 -13.82 53.64
CA CYS A 1141 4.21 -14.40 54.89
C CYS A 1141 5.39 -13.62 55.53
N GLY A 1142 5.84 -12.51 54.93
CA GLY A 1142 6.89 -11.61 55.45
C GLY A 1142 8.34 -12.13 55.38
N ALA A 1143 8.57 -13.44 55.42
CA ALA A 1143 9.90 -14.04 55.61
C ALA A 1143 10.93 -13.80 54.48
N ALA A 1144 10.50 -13.62 53.23
CA ALA A 1144 11.39 -13.38 52.09
C ALA A 1144 10.68 -12.78 50.86
N ASP A 1145 11.44 -12.43 49.83
CA ASP A 1145 10.92 -12.14 48.48
C ASP A 1145 10.05 -13.30 47.94
N GLU A 1146 8.87 -12.98 47.42
CA GLU A 1146 8.00 -13.98 46.80
C GLU A 1146 8.59 -14.48 45.48
N THR A 1147 9.08 -15.71 45.51
CA THR A 1147 9.72 -16.39 44.38
C THR A 1147 9.19 -17.80 44.23
N VAL A 1148 9.39 -18.37 43.05
CA VAL A 1148 9.11 -19.79 42.79
C VAL A 1148 9.83 -20.67 43.82
N PHE A 1149 11.12 -20.41 44.10
CA PHE A 1149 11.87 -21.14 45.13
C PHE A 1149 11.29 -20.95 46.53
N HIS A 1150 10.97 -19.71 46.92
CA HIS A 1150 10.36 -19.44 48.22
C HIS A 1150 9.03 -20.17 48.38
N ALA A 1151 8.11 -20.09 47.42
CA ALA A 1151 6.81 -20.76 47.49
C ALA A 1151 6.94 -22.31 47.54
N PHE A 1152 7.79 -22.88 46.69
CA PHE A 1152 8.02 -24.34 46.61
C PHE A 1152 8.90 -24.94 47.72
N ILE A 1153 9.62 -24.14 48.53
CA ILE A 1153 10.55 -24.65 49.55
C ILE A 1153 10.36 -24.00 50.94
N GLN A 1154 10.24 -22.68 51.01
CA GLN A 1154 10.46 -21.89 52.23
C GLN A 1154 9.22 -21.22 52.83
N CYS A 1155 8.16 -20.98 52.05
CA CYS A 1155 7.03 -20.16 52.46
C CYS A 1155 6.21 -20.82 53.57
N GLU A 1156 6.14 -20.23 54.75
CA GLU A 1156 5.47 -20.81 55.92
C GLU A 1156 3.95 -20.98 55.68
N MET A 1157 3.30 -20.01 55.03
CA MET A 1157 1.88 -20.09 54.64
C MET A 1157 1.55 -21.25 53.68
N LEU A 1158 2.55 -21.82 53.00
CA LEU A 1158 2.40 -22.98 52.10
C LEU A 1158 3.01 -24.27 52.68
N ALA A 1159 3.41 -24.28 53.96
CA ALA A 1159 4.07 -25.44 54.57
C ALA A 1159 3.21 -26.71 54.51
N THR A 1160 1.94 -26.64 54.91
CA THR A 1160 1.00 -27.78 54.88
C THR A 1160 0.80 -28.30 53.45
N ALA A 1161 0.49 -27.40 52.50
CA ALA A 1161 0.30 -27.76 51.10
C ALA A 1161 1.56 -28.37 50.45
N ARG A 1162 2.77 -28.03 50.93
CA ARG A 1162 4.01 -28.66 50.46
C ARG A 1162 4.18 -30.11 50.92
N ILE A 1163 3.56 -30.53 52.03
CA ILE A 1163 3.64 -31.92 52.49
C ILE A 1163 2.98 -32.83 51.44
N GLU A 1164 1.80 -32.46 50.94
CA GLU A 1164 1.10 -33.16 49.86
C GLU A 1164 1.94 -33.24 48.58
N LEU A 1165 2.53 -32.12 48.16
CA LEU A 1165 3.42 -32.05 47.01
C LEU A 1165 4.64 -32.98 47.18
N TYR A 1166 5.32 -32.92 48.34
CA TYR A 1166 6.50 -33.72 48.60
C TYR A 1166 6.19 -35.22 48.64
N THR A 1167 5.04 -35.61 49.19
CA THR A 1167 4.53 -36.99 49.15
C THR A 1167 4.25 -37.45 47.72
N ALA A 1168 3.57 -36.64 46.90
CA ALA A 1168 3.27 -36.98 45.50
C ALA A 1168 4.55 -37.05 44.62
N LEU A 1169 5.55 -36.22 44.90
CA LEU A 1169 6.84 -36.23 44.20
C LEU A 1169 7.76 -37.37 44.68
N GLY A 1170 7.84 -37.61 45.98
CA GLY A 1170 8.81 -38.51 46.63
C GLY A 1170 10.15 -37.85 46.97
N HIS A 1171 10.28 -36.52 46.85
CA HIS A 1171 11.48 -35.77 47.22
C HIS A 1171 11.18 -34.27 47.41
N GLN A 1172 12.13 -33.52 47.98
CA GLN A 1172 12.03 -32.07 48.20
C GLN A 1172 12.91 -31.21 47.26
N ASP A 1173 13.72 -31.83 46.37
CA ASP A 1173 14.61 -31.10 45.45
C ASP A 1173 13.84 -30.22 44.45
N PHE A 1174 14.10 -28.91 44.51
CA PHE A 1174 13.47 -27.87 43.70
C PHE A 1174 13.71 -27.99 42.18
N TYR A 1175 14.87 -28.51 41.77
CA TYR A 1175 15.26 -28.63 40.37
C TYR A 1175 14.72 -29.91 39.76
N ARG A 1176 14.67 -31.00 40.55
CA ARG A 1176 14.05 -32.28 40.18
C ARG A 1176 12.53 -32.14 40.08
N MET A 1177 11.86 -31.42 40.99
CA MET A 1177 10.38 -31.32 40.97
C MET A 1177 9.87 -30.64 39.70
N LEU A 1178 10.56 -29.61 39.21
CA LEU A 1178 10.23 -28.92 37.96
C LEU A 1178 10.79 -29.65 36.71
N SER A 1179 11.29 -30.89 36.83
CA SER A 1179 11.99 -31.60 35.75
C SER A 1179 11.62 -33.09 35.57
N GLU A 1180 11.23 -33.80 36.63
CA GLU A 1180 10.99 -35.26 36.64
C GLU A 1180 9.50 -35.61 36.65
N LYS A 1181 8.71 -34.96 37.52
CA LYS A 1181 7.24 -35.04 37.59
C LYS A 1181 6.61 -33.64 37.37
N PRO A 1182 6.91 -32.98 36.23
CA PRO A 1182 6.55 -31.58 36.00
C PRO A 1182 5.04 -31.32 36.02
N GLU A 1183 4.22 -32.32 35.68
CA GLU A 1183 2.77 -32.29 35.79
C GLU A 1183 2.31 -32.01 37.22
N ILE A 1184 2.85 -32.72 38.21
CA ILE A 1184 2.46 -32.57 39.62
C ILE A 1184 2.87 -31.19 40.15
N ALA A 1185 4.09 -30.75 39.85
CA ALA A 1185 4.58 -29.45 40.30
C ALA A 1185 3.83 -28.27 39.63
N ALA A 1186 3.48 -28.38 38.35
CA ALA A 1186 2.70 -27.36 37.66
C ALA A 1186 1.26 -27.28 38.16
N ASP A 1187 0.64 -28.42 38.45
CA ASP A 1187 -0.74 -28.53 38.95
C ASP A 1187 -0.87 -27.97 40.38
N TRP A 1188 0.09 -28.29 41.26
CA TRP A 1188 0.20 -27.70 42.59
C TRP A 1188 0.36 -26.16 42.54
N ALA A 1189 1.25 -25.66 41.66
CA ALA A 1189 1.43 -24.23 41.49
C ALA A 1189 0.16 -23.51 40.98
N ILE A 1190 -0.62 -24.15 40.09
CA ILE A 1190 -1.93 -23.64 39.64
C ILE A 1190 -2.89 -23.47 40.83
N THR A 1191 -2.93 -24.44 41.73
CA THR A 1191 -3.84 -24.44 42.88
C THR A 1191 -3.43 -23.49 44.01
N HIS A 1192 -2.13 -23.35 44.30
CA HIS A 1192 -1.65 -22.66 45.50
C HIS A 1192 -1.01 -21.28 45.27
N PHE A 1193 -0.55 -20.93 44.06
CA PHE A 1193 0.07 -19.60 43.82
C PHE A 1193 -0.95 -18.45 43.68
N GLN A 1194 -2.26 -18.74 43.68
CA GLN A 1194 -3.35 -17.75 43.62
C GLN A 1194 -3.24 -16.75 42.44
N ILE A 1195 -2.60 -17.14 41.33
CA ILE A 1195 -2.39 -16.26 40.17
C ILE A 1195 -3.70 -16.18 39.35
N PRO A 1196 -4.35 -15.00 39.18
CA PRO A 1196 -5.66 -14.87 38.52
C PRO A 1196 -5.73 -15.26 37.03
N GLN A 1197 -4.60 -15.69 36.44
CA GLN A 1197 -4.56 -16.29 35.11
C GLN A 1197 -5.13 -17.72 35.12
N PHE A 1198 -5.01 -18.44 36.23
CA PHE A 1198 -5.24 -19.89 36.31
C PHE A 1198 -6.49 -20.29 37.11
N GLU A 1199 -7.32 -19.33 37.55
CA GLU A 1199 -8.53 -19.56 38.37
C GLU A 1199 -9.44 -20.69 37.84
N TYR A 1200 -9.66 -20.75 36.52
CA TYR A 1200 -10.44 -21.82 35.89
C TYR A 1200 -9.73 -23.17 35.90
N ALA A 1201 -8.43 -23.19 35.55
CA ALA A 1201 -7.63 -24.42 35.50
C ALA A 1201 -7.33 -25.01 36.90
N LYS A 1202 -7.61 -24.27 37.98
CA LYS A 1202 -7.60 -24.79 39.35
C LYS A 1202 -8.75 -25.76 39.62
N LEU A 1203 -9.90 -25.61 38.94
CA LEU A 1203 -11.05 -26.49 39.13
C LEU A 1203 -10.70 -27.94 38.75
N ASP A 1204 -9.91 -28.10 37.68
CA ASP A 1204 -9.46 -29.39 37.13
C ASP A 1204 -8.21 -29.97 37.83
N SER A 1205 -7.75 -29.36 38.93
CA SER A 1205 -6.46 -29.68 39.56
C SER A 1205 -6.54 -30.88 40.52
N ARG A 1206 -5.52 -31.75 40.51
CA ARG A 1206 -5.45 -32.89 41.48
C ARG A 1206 -5.26 -32.47 42.94
N PHE A 1207 -4.94 -31.20 43.19
CA PHE A 1207 -4.79 -30.62 44.52
C PHE A 1207 -6.02 -29.78 44.92
N ASN A 1208 -7.08 -29.79 44.12
CA ASN A 1208 -8.35 -29.16 44.43
C ASN A 1208 -9.20 -30.10 45.30
N SER A 1209 -8.89 -30.17 46.60
CA SER A 1209 -9.69 -30.95 47.55
C SER A 1209 -11.09 -30.38 47.69
N VAL A 1210 -12.09 -31.24 47.51
CA VAL A 1210 -13.45 -30.98 47.97
C VAL A 1210 -13.44 -31.08 49.51
N GLU A 1211 -14.23 -30.23 50.16
CA GLU A 1211 -14.36 -30.07 51.63
C GLU A 1211 -13.28 -29.26 52.37
N SER A 1212 -13.60 -27.98 52.62
CA SER A 1212 -13.63 -27.46 53.99
C SER A 1212 -14.61 -26.29 54.09
N SER A 1213 -15.45 -26.28 55.13
CA SER A 1213 -16.63 -25.39 55.22
C SER A 1213 -16.58 -24.44 56.43
N ALA A 1214 -16.49 -23.14 56.18
CA ALA A 1214 -16.90 -22.11 57.15
C ALA A 1214 -17.19 -20.75 56.48
N SER A 1215 -18.36 -20.17 56.77
CA SER A 1215 -18.70 -18.74 56.69
C SER A 1215 -18.00 -17.88 55.62
N ALA A 1216 -18.36 -18.08 54.36
CA ALA A 1216 -18.35 -17.01 53.36
C ALA A 1216 -19.75 -16.94 52.74
N SER A 1217 -20.37 -15.76 52.77
CA SER A 1217 -21.65 -15.52 52.07
C SER A 1217 -21.49 -15.85 50.59
N GLN A 1218 -22.41 -16.64 50.04
CA GLN A 1218 -22.35 -17.06 48.63
C GLN A 1218 -22.12 -15.84 47.72
N PRO A 1219 -21.12 -15.86 46.82
CA PRO A 1219 -21.09 -14.89 45.73
C PRO A 1219 -22.38 -15.09 44.91
N PRO A 1220 -23.10 -14.02 44.56
CA PRO A 1220 -24.43 -14.13 43.98
C PRO A 1220 -24.40 -15.01 42.74
N ASN A 1221 -25.29 -16.02 42.70
CA ASN A 1221 -25.33 -16.94 41.58
C ASN A 1221 -25.74 -16.18 40.32
N VAL A 1222 -24.80 -16.00 39.41
CA VAL A 1222 -25.00 -15.26 38.14
C VAL A 1222 -26.13 -15.87 37.31
N LEU A 1223 -26.42 -17.16 37.47
CA LEU A 1223 -27.58 -17.82 36.85
C LEU A 1223 -28.92 -17.40 37.47
N ASP A 1224 -28.97 -17.07 38.76
CA ASP A 1224 -30.19 -16.64 39.44
C ASP A 1224 -30.45 -15.14 39.29
N GLU A 1225 -29.40 -14.31 39.22
CA GLU A 1225 -29.52 -12.93 38.68
C GLU A 1225 -30.04 -12.96 37.23
N LEU A 1226 -29.55 -13.87 36.38
CA LEU A 1226 -30.09 -14.04 35.02
C LEU A 1226 -31.55 -14.54 35.03
N ARG A 1227 -31.94 -15.46 35.92
CA ARG A 1227 -33.33 -15.94 36.02
C ARG A 1227 -34.28 -14.84 36.48
N ALA A 1228 -33.90 -14.05 37.48
CA ALA A 1228 -34.65 -12.88 37.92
C ALA A 1228 -34.79 -11.85 36.77
N TRP A 1229 -33.74 -11.65 35.96
CA TRP A 1229 -33.78 -10.76 34.81
C TRP A 1229 -34.59 -11.30 33.61
N ILE A 1230 -34.69 -12.62 33.43
CA ILE A 1230 -35.40 -13.26 32.32
C ILE A 1230 -36.90 -13.48 32.62
N TYR A 1231 -37.27 -13.80 33.87
CA TYR A 1231 -38.64 -14.17 34.24
C TYR A 1231 -39.33 -13.19 35.23
N GLY A 1232 -38.64 -12.14 35.70
CA GLY A 1232 -39.12 -11.26 36.77
C GLY A 1232 -39.79 -9.95 36.32
N ARG A 1233 -41.01 -10.02 35.76
CA ARG A 1233 -41.98 -8.89 35.74
C ARG A 1233 -43.43 -9.37 35.76
N ALA A 1234 -43.99 -9.58 36.95
CA ALA A 1234 -45.41 -9.84 37.15
C ALA A 1234 -45.95 -9.45 38.54
N THR A 1235 -45.51 -8.29 39.06
CA THR A 1235 -46.27 -7.38 39.96
C THR A 1235 -45.65 -6.00 39.82
#